data_AF-A0A928ZXU7-F1
#
_entry.id   AF-A0A928ZXU7-F1
#
_cell.length_a   1.000
_cell.length_b   1.000
_cell.length_c   1.000
_cell.angle_alpha   90.00
_cell.angle_beta   90.00
_cell.angle_gamma   90.00
#
_symmetry.space_group_name_H-M   'P 1'
#
loop_
_entity.id
_entity.type
_entity.pdbx_description
1 polymer ?
#
loop_
_entity_poly.entity_id
_entity_poly.type
_entity_poly.pdbx_seq_one_letter_code
_entity_poly.pdbx_strand_id
1 'polypeptide(L)'
;MKDTGNQIHRVSPRRVVSDQSPVFNDGWVYCDAPLERHRQRIPPPSLQKVAKTVPVSVLDYYAHHYRHSDRNVWRQRIESGQILANDLPVSPDAPLIPGQRLSYHRPPWQEPPVPLDLVTLYEDEVLWVVNKPSGLPVLPGGRFLQHTLLWQLRQRCPVAAPIHRLGRGTSGLVLIAKTKTARADLSRQLRQRQLGKTYRTLVGPLDLPDQFTVTQPIGKIPYPQLGHIYGATPDGSEAQSNCRVLQRWADAALLEVTILTGRPHQIRIHLAAMGYPLLGDPLYVTGGHPHPDGTAIPSDCGYWLHAWRLAFVHPAGEPMTLVCDPPDELSRWPKVNVSNAAGFDFAQPANFRNTRAERSRSPDWGYPAVLSAANINIGPRANPNPMTQSSTSRIEKDSMGEKEIPSAAYYGIQTLRAVENFPISGLKPLPTYVDACLLIKKAAAIANGELNCIPTDLSQAIVTAADEILKGSLRDQFVVDVYQAGAGTSHHMNVNEVLANRALELLGDEKGNYQRVSPNDHVNYGQSTNDVIPTAIRIGGLLALEHTLYPGLEGAIATLQSKAAEFQGIVRSGRTHMQDAVPIRLGESFRAWEVILSDHLRRIRTAAQDLRQLGLGGSATGTGLNTHPQYRYRVAELLSEFTGQPLMSAPHLMAAMQSMAPFVAVSSALRNLAQDLVKISHDLRLLDSGPKTGLKEIQLPPVQPGSSIMPGKYNPVMAEMTSMVCFQVMGYDQAIACAAQAGQLELNVMMPLIAYDLIHSIEILGNTISALDKRCLAGITARPERCRDFAEGSLALVTALNTHIGYLNAAAIAKESLETGKSMRQLVLEKDLMSEDKLNEVLDLEKMSQILH
;
A
#
# COMPACT_ATOMS: atom_id res chain seq x y z
N MET A 1 -17.86 -70.21 19.43
CA MET A 1 -19.23 -70.48 18.92
C MET A 1 -20.17 -69.39 19.45
N LYS A 2 -21.39 -69.34 18.91
CA LYS A 2 -22.59 -68.73 19.51
C LYS A 2 -22.84 -69.23 20.96
N ASP A 3 -23.64 -68.62 21.84
CA ASP A 3 -24.41 -67.36 21.82
C ASP A 3 -24.78 -66.94 23.27
N THR A 4 -25.40 -65.77 23.48
CA THR A 4 -26.15 -65.37 24.72
C THR A 4 -25.35 -65.30 26.05
N GLY A 5 -25.72 -64.56 27.11
CA GLY A 5 -26.93 -63.80 27.45
C GLY A 5 -27.70 -64.49 28.59
N ASN A 6 -28.19 -63.88 29.67
CA ASN A 6 -28.33 -62.52 30.20
C ASN A 6 -29.06 -62.71 31.58
N GLN A 7 -29.30 -61.64 32.37
CA GLN A 7 -30.18 -61.61 33.56
C GLN A 7 -29.70 -62.32 34.84
N ILE A 8 -30.13 -61.98 36.07
CA ILE A 8 -30.50 -60.72 36.78
C ILE A 8 -30.66 -61.10 38.27
N HIS A 9 -30.17 -60.29 39.23
CA HIS A 9 -30.62 -60.15 40.63
C HIS A 9 -29.67 -59.13 41.34
N ARG A 10 -30.08 -58.29 42.32
CA ARG A 10 -31.35 -58.13 43.05
C ARG A 10 -31.47 -56.71 43.69
N VAL A 11 -32.72 -56.29 43.94
CA VAL A 11 -33.17 -55.36 45.01
C VAL A 11 -32.93 -53.83 44.89
N SER A 12 -34.04 -53.10 45.08
CA SER A 12 -34.29 -51.64 45.19
C SER A 12 -34.30 -51.18 46.67
N PRO A 13 -34.24 -49.88 47.06
CA PRO A 13 -35.22 -48.80 46.69
C PRO A 13 -34.57 -47.45 46.23
N ARG A 14 -35.19 -46.58 45.40
CA ARG A 14 -36.54 -45.90 45.35
C ARG A 14 -36.69 -44.73 46.35
N ARG A 15 -37.43 -43.61 46.11
CA ARG A 15 -38.50 -43.14 45.16
C ARG A 15 -38.44 -41.57 45.09
N VAL A 16 -38.90 -40.78 44.09
CA VAL A 16 -38.93 -40.87 42.60
C VAL A 16 -38.15 -39.64 42.05
N VAL A 17 -38.60 -38.56 41.36
CA VAL A 17 -39.82 -38.04 40.66
C VAL A 17 -39.26 -37.25 39.44
N SER A 18 -39.51 -37.61 38.17
CA SER A 18 -40.59 -37.20 37.22
C SER A 18 -40.59 -35.70 36.80
N ASP A 19 -40.74 -35.31 35.51
CA ASP A 19 -41.24 -36.08 34.34
C ASP A 19 -40.61 -35.80 32.94
N GLN A 20 -40.70 -36.86 32.10
CA GLN A 20 -40.74 -37.01 30.63
C GLN A 20 -40.16 -35.98 29.62
N SER A 21 -39.07 -36.37 28.92
CA SER A 21 -39.00 -36.90 27.51
C SER A 21 -39.84 -36.27 26.37
N PRO A 22 -39.43 -36.35 25.05
CA PRO A 22 -38.51 -37.34 24.45
C PRO A 22 -37.42 -36.76 23.48
N VAL A 23 -36.76 -37.66 22.73
CA VAL A 23 -35.51 -37.48 21.95
C VAL A 23 -35.70 -37.60 20.44
N PHE A 24 -34.98 -36.80 19.64
CA PHE A 24 -34.30 -37.21 18.40
C PHE A 24 -32.97 -36.42 18.33
N ASN A 25 -31.82 -37.06 18.54
CA ASN A 25 -30.97 -37.70 17.53
C ASN A 25 -30.43 -36.74 16.46
N ASP A 26 -29.21 -36.25 16.69
CA ASP A 26 -28.28 -35.87 15.63
C ASP A 26 -26.87 -36.28 16.09
N GLY A 27 -26.08 -36.93 15.24
CA GLY A 27 -24.86 -37.60 15.70
C GLY A 27 -23.92 -38.08 14.61
N TRP A 28 -22.81 -37.34 14.45
CA TRP A 28 -21.54 -37.86 13.96
C TRP A 28 -20.40 -37.31 14.82
N VAL A 29 -19.51 -38.20 15.26
CA VAL A 29 -18.37 -37.88 16.11
C VAL A 29 -17.09 -37.97 15.28
N TYR A 30 -16.16 -37.04 15.49
CA TYR A 30 -14.73 -37.24 15.23
C TYR A 30 -13.92 -36.69 16.40
N CYS A 31 -12.81 -37.36 16.71
CA CYS A 31 -12.14 -37.26 18.02
C CYS A 31 -11.06 -36.18 18.11
N ASP A 32 -10.72 -35.80 19.35
CA ASP A 32 -9.45 -35.15 19.73
C ASP A 32 -8.24 -36.03 19.32
N ALA A 33 -7.01 -35.56 19.14
CA ALA A 33 -6.36 -34.23 19.33
C ALA A 33 -5.12 -34.16 18.39
N PRO A 34 -4.26 -33.11 18.40
CA PRO A 34 -4.36 -31.80 19.05
C PRO A 34 -4.14 -30.61 18.08
N LEU A 35 -5.10 -29.69 17.98
CA LEU A 35 -4.94 -28.44 17.21
C LEU A 35 -4.26 -27.33 18.02
N GLU A 36 -2.95 -27.48 18.25
CA GLU A 36 -2.12 -26.32 18.58
C GLU A 36 -2.01 -25.35 17.38
N ARG A 37 -1.66 -24.08 17.67
CA ARG A 37 -1.32 -23.02 16.71
C ARG A 37 -2.41 -22.37 15.83
N HIS A 38 -3.68 -22.37 16.25
CA HIS A 38 -4.62 -21.31 15.80
C HIS A 38 -5.43 -20.66 16.94
N ARG A 39 -4.71 -19.98 17.86
CA ARG A 39 -5.36 -19.01 18.76
C ARG A 39 -5.87 -17.79 17.99
N GLN A 40 -7.15 -17.87 17.64
CA GLN A 40 -8.16 -16.80 17.64
C GLN A 40 -7.67 -15.34 17.65
N ARG A 41 -8.24 -14.52 16.75
CA ARG A 41 -8.14 -13.04 16.79
C ARG A 41 -8.99 -12.43 17.91
N ILE A 42 -8.71 -12.80 19.16
CA ILE A 42 -8.76 -11.81 20.25
C ILE A 42 -7.69 -10.76 19.86
N PRO A 43 -7.97 -9.44 19.93
CA PRO A 43 -6.91 -8.46 19.72
C PRO A 43 -5.80 -8.73 20.74
N PRO A 44 -4.51 -8.78 20.34
CA PRO A 44 -3.43 -8.99 21.29
C PRO A 44 -3.46 -7.89 22.36
N PRO A 45 -3.02 -8.17 23.60
CA PRO A 45 -2.99 -7.16 24.65
C PRO A 45 -2.31 -5.89 24.16
N SER A 46 -2.99 -4.75 24.28
CA SER A 46 -2.51 -3.49 23.70
C SER A 46 -1.29 -2.97 24.45
N LEU A 47 -0.10 -3.31 23.98
CA LEU A 47 1.16 -2.95 24.62
C LEU A 47 1.51 -1.47 24.36
N GLN A 48 1.70 -0.70 25.42
CA GLN A 48 2.18 0.68 25.35
C GLN A 48 3.38 0.90 26.28
N LYS A 49 4.32 1.75 25.83
CA LYS A 49 5.45 2.26 26.63
C LYS A 49 5.11 3.66 27.14
N VAL A 50 5.23 3.88 28.43
CA VAL A 50 5.00 5.20 29.05
C VAL A 50 6.15 6.16 28.72
N ALA A 51 5.82 7.35 28.19
CA ALA A 51 6.77 8.41 27.86
C ALA A 51 7.15 9.27 29.09
N LYS A 52 8.24 10.04 28.99
CA LYS A 52 8.77 10.85 30.11
C LYS A 52 7.99 12.16 30.35
N THR A 53 6.83 12.07 31.00
CA THR A 53 6.13 13.22 31.62
C THR A 53 5.41 12.77 32.89
N VAL A 54 5.35 13.67 33.89
CA VAL A 54 4.58 13.70 35.16
C VAL A 54 3.87 12.40 35.59
N PRO A 55 4.10 11.87 36.82
CA PRO A 55 3.46 10.65 37.30
C PRO A 55 1.94 10.79 37.42
N VAL A 56 1.23 10.27 36.43
CA VAL A 56 -0.22 10.04 36.44
C VAL A 56 -0.52 8.60 36.88
N SER A 57 -1.70 8.36 37.46
CA SER A 57 -2.12 7.00 37.80
C SER A 57 -2.46 6.17 36.55
N VAL A 58 -2.51 4.84 36.69
CA VAL A 58 -3.02 3.95 35.63
C VAL A 58 -4.42 4.39 35.19
N LEU A 59 -5.29 4.71 36.14
CA LEU A 59 -6.66 5.15 35.88
C LEU A 59 -6.71 6.50 35.15
N ASP A 60 -5.88 7.47 35.55
CA ASP A 60 -5.79 8.78 34.87
C ASP A 60 -5.29 8.63 33.44
N TYR A 61 -4.27 7.81 33.23
CA TYR A 61 -3.74 7.53 31.89
C TYR A 61 -4.81 6.92 30.99
N TYR A 62 -5.51 5.88 31.43
CA TYR A 62 -6.55 5.24 30.61
C TYR A 62 -7.76 6.16 30.40
N ALA A 63 -8.25 6.85 31.42
CA ALA A 63 -9.38 7.76 31.30
C ALA A 63 -9.06 8.99 30.41
N HIS A 64 -7.83 9.51 30.44
CA HIS A 64 -7.43 10.65 29.62
C HIS A 64 -7.27 10.28 28.13
N HIS A 65 -6.60 9.16 27.84
CA HIS A 65 -6.28 8.75 26.47
C HIS A 65 -7.43 7.99 25.79
N TYR A 66 -8.27 7.27 26.54
CA TYR A 66 -9.33 6.42 26.00
C TYR A 66 -10.72 6.85 26.46
N ARG A 67 -11.08 8.10 26.14
CA ARG A 67 -12.35 8.78 26.48
C ARG A 67 -13.63 8.13 25.90
N HIS A 68 -13.52 6.99 25.23
CA HIS A 68 -14.63 6.17 24.72
C HIS A 68 -15.16 5.16 25.76
N SER A 69 -14.68 5.21 27.00
CA SER A 69 -15.22 4.49 28.15
C SER A 69 -15.00 5.33 29.39
N ASP A 70 -15.99 5.40 30.26
CA ASP A 70 -15.97 6.26 31.44
C ASP A 70 -14.89 5.86 32.44
N ARG A 71 -14.47 6.81 33.28
CA ARG A 71 -13.48 6.58 34.35
C ARG A 71 -13.86 5.39 35.24
N ASN A 72 -15.14 5.23 35.57
CA ASN A 72 -15.61 4.11 36.39
C ASN A 72 -15.48 2.76 35.66
N VAL A 73 -15.68 2.73 34.34
CA VAL A 73 -15.51 1.52 33.52
C VAL A 73 -14.02 1.17 33.39
N TRP A 74 -13.13 2.17 33.28
CA TRP A 74 -11.69 1.92 33.33
C TRP A 74 -11.21 1.44 34.70
N ARG A 75 -11.72 2.01 35.80
CA ARG A 75 -11.46 1.56 37.18
C ARG A 75 -11.82 0.07 37.33
N GLN A 76 -13.04 -0.33 36.93
CA GLN A 76 -13.48 -1.73 36.95
C GLN A 76 -12.62 -2.66 36.08
N ARG A 77 -12.14 -2.22 34.91
CA ARG A 77 -11.22 -3.02 34.05
C ARG A 77 -9.86 -3.25 34.70
N ILE A 78 -9.35 -2.27 35.47
CA ILE A 78 -8.10 -2.42 36.22
C ILE A 78 -8.33 -3.34 37.42
N GLU A 79 -9.37 -3.10 38.22
CA GLU A 79 -9.72 -3.91 39.42
C GLU A 79 -10.05 -5.37 39.09
N SER A 80 -10.64 -5.66 37.93
CA SER A 80 -10.90 -7.03 37.45
C SER A 80 -9.70 -7.70 36.76
N GLY A 81 -8.50 -7.13 36.84
CA GLY A 81 -7.27 -7.71 36.28
C GLY A 81 -7.23 -7.74 34.75
N GLN A 82 -8.12 -7.04 34.06
CA GLN A 82 -8.04 -6.92 32.60
C GLN A 82 -6.87 -6.02 32.19
N ILE A 83 -6.48 -5.04 33.02
CA ILE A 83 -5.27 -4.23 32.80
C ILE A 83 -4.15 -4.71 33.73
N LEU A 84 -2.99 -4.97 33.15
CA LEU A 84 -1.78 -5.39 33.85
C LEU A 84 -0.63 -4.42 33.54
N ALA A 85 0.35 -4.35 34.43
CA ALA A 85 1.58 -3.60 34.26
C ALA A 85 2.79 -4.54 34.42
N ASN A 86 3.63 -4.62 33.40
CA ASN A 86 4.67 -5.66 33.23
C ASN A 86 4.10 -7.08 33.42
N ASP A 87 2.88 -7.31 32.90
CA ASP A 87 2.09 -8.53 32.98
C ASP A 87 1.65 -8.94 34.41
N LEU A 88 1.80 -8.06 35.40
CA LEU A 88 1.30 -8.25 36.77
C LEU A 88 0.05 -7.39 37.02
N PRO A 89 -0.90 -7.82 37.88
CA PRO A 89 -2.04 -7.00 38.28
C PRO A 89 -1.61 -5.66 38.88
N VAL A 90 -2.35 -4.59 38.56
CA VAL A 90 -2.00 -3.22 38.97
C VAL A 90 -3.21 -2.53 39.60
N SER A 91 -2.99 -1.66 40.59
CA SER A 91 -4.05 -0.85 41.20
C SER A 91 -4.43 0.32 40.28
N PRO A 92 -5.71 0.75 40.23
CA PRO A 92 -6.12 1.92 39.44
C PRO A 92 -5.34 3.18 39.78
N ASP A 93 -5.04 3.35 41.07
CA ASP A 93 -4.44 4.55 41.64
C ASP A 93 -2.90 4.44 41.73
N ALA A 94 -2.29 3.38 41.18
CA ALA A 94 -0.84 3.22 41.13
C ALA A 94 -0.18 4.19 40.10
N PRO A 95 0.99 4.78 40.41
CA PRO A 95 1.68 5.68 39.50
C PRO A 95 2.36 4.93 38.34
N LEU A 96 2.30 5.50 37.14
CA LEU A 96 3.01 4.96 35.98
C LEU A 96 4.50 5.28 35.99
N ILE A 97 5.32 4.27 35.67
CA ILE A 97 6.78 4.37 35.60
C ILE A 97 7.20 4.47 34.11
N PRO A 98 8.08 5.42 33.72
CA PRO A 98 8.58 5.50 32.35
C PRO A 98 9.22 4.19 31.88
N GLY A 99 8.85 3.72 30.69
CA GLY A 99 9.30 2.42 30.15
C GLY A 99 8.54 1.18 30.64
N GLN A 100 7.64 1.32 31.63
CA GLN A 100 6.72 0.25 32.05
C GLN A 100 5.81 -0.16 30.89
N ARG A 101 5.49 -1.46 30.81
CA ARG A 101 4.64 -2.06 29.79
C ARG A 101 3.22 -2.26 30.32
N LEU A 102 2.28 -1.46 29.85
CA LEU A 102 0.85 -1.73 30.11
C LEU A 102 0.32 -2.75 29.10
N SER A 103 -0.56 -3.64 29.54
CA SER A 103 -1.32 -4.58 28.68
C SER A 103 -2.81 -4.58 29.04
N TYR A 104 -3.69 -4.80 28.06
CA TYR A 104 -5.14 -4.90 28.25
C TYR A 104 -5.70 -6.21 27.67
N HIS A 105 -6.06 -7.12 28.56
CA HIS A 105 -6.65 -8.43 28.32
C HIS A 105 -8.18 -8.31 28.29
N ARG A 106 -8.72 -7.97 27.12
CA ARG A 106 -10.18 -7.89 26.92
C ARG A 106 -10.80 -9.31 27.00
N PRO A 107 -11.85 -9.53 27.82
CA PRO A 107 -12.53 -10.82 27.88
C PRO A 107 -13.22 -11.16 26.56
N PRO A 108 -13.53 -12.46 26.29
CA PRO A 108 -14.30 -12.88 25.12
C PRO A 108 -15.63 -12.12 25.06
N TRP A 109 -15.82 -11.31 24.03
CA TRP A 109 -17.05 -10.55 23.84
C TRP A 109 -17.98 -11.35 22.92
N GLN A 110 -19.21 -11.59 23.38
CA GLN A 110 -20.24 -12.30 22.62
C GLN A 110 -20.84 -11.37 21.55
N GLU A 111 -20.74 -11.77 20.29
CA GLU A 111 -21.29 -10.97 19.18
C GLU A 111 -22.84 -10.95 19.23
N PRO A 112 -23.50 -9.80 18.96
CA PRO A 112 -24.96 -9.77 18.88
C PRO A 112 -25.46 -10.72 17.77
N PRO A 113 -26.65 -11.33 17.93
CA PRO A 113 -27.21 -12.18 16.89
C PRO A 113 -27.46 -11.38 15.59
N VAL A 114 -27.32 -12.08 14.47
CA VAL A 114 -27.62 -11.61 13.11
C VAL A 114 -28.27 -12.75 12.33
N PRO A 115 -29.07 -12.49 11.28
CA PRO A 115 -29.50 -13.54 10.38
C PRO A 115 -28.29 -14.19 9.68
N LEU A 116 -28.24 -15.52 9.69
CA LEU A 116 -27.17 -16.32 9.09
C LEU A 116 -27.57 -16.93 7.73
N ASP A 117 -28.85 -16.82 7.36
CA ASP A 117 -29.41 -17.40 6.15
C ASP A 117 -28.98 -16.60 4.91
N LEU A 118 -28.00 -17.15 4.19
CA LEU A 118 -27.42 -16.56 2.98
C LEU A 118 -27.96 -17.21 1.72
N VAL A 119 -28.91 -16.55 1.07
CA VAL A 119 -29.38 -16.94 -0.27
C VAL A 119 -28.34 -16.50 -1.30
N THR A 120 -27.70 -17.48 -1.95
CA THR A 120 -26.83 -17.25 -3.11
C THR A 120 -27.69 -17.31 -4.36
N LEU A 121 -27.69 -16.23 -5.15
CA LEU A 121 -28.53 -16.09 -6.35
C LEU A 121 -27.76 -16.43 -7.62
N TYR A 122 -26.44 -16.32 -7.58
CA TYR A 122 -25.54 -16.78 -8.63
C TYR A 122 -24.19 -17.17 -8.03
N GLU A 123 -23.65 -18.27 -8.52
CA GLU A 123 -22.33 -18.81 -8.19
C GLU A 123 -21.72 -19.40 -9.45
N ASP A 124 -20.47 -19.05 -9.73
CA ASP A 124 -19.61 -19.71 -10.71
C ASP A 124 -18.24 -20.01 -10.07
N GLU A 125 -17.20 -20.28 -10.86
CA GLU A 125 -15.84 -20.46 -10.31
C GLU A 125 -15.26 -19.16 -9.72
N VAL A 126 -15.61 -17.98 -10.27
CA VAL A 126 -14.87 -16.74 -10.00
C VAL A 126 -15.60 -15.71 -9.13
N LEU A 127 -16.92 -15.80 -8.96
CA LEU A 127 -17.71 -14.90 -8.13
C LEU A 127 -18.95 -15.52 -7.47
N TRP A 128 -19.51 -14.78 -6.51
CA TRP A 128 -20.85 -14.97 -5.95
C TRP A 128 -21.65 -13.68 -6.10
N VAL A 129 -22.97 -13.82 -6.27
CA VAL A 129 -23.94 -12.76 -5.99
C VAL A 129 -24.92 -13.28 -4.94
N VAL A 130 -24.94 -12.63 -3.78
CA VAL A 130 -25.76 -13.05 -2.63
C VAL A 130 -26.83 -12.01 -2.31
N ASN A 131 -28.01 -12.47 -1.89
CA ASN A 131 -29.00 -11.62 -1.24
C ASN A 131 -28.64 -11.53 0.24
N LYS A 132 -28.22 -10.35 0.71
CA LYS A 132 -27.87 -10.14 2.11
C LYS A 132 -29.14 -9.78 2.90
N PRO A 133 -29.52 -10.54 3.94
CA PRO A 133 -30.63 -10.16 4.82
C PRO A 133 -30.34 -8.84 5.56
N SER A 134 -31.38 -8.15 6.01
CA SER A 134 -31.21 -7.00 6.92
C SER A 134 -30.63 -7.47 8.26
N GLY A 135 -29.96 -6.59 9.00
CA GLY A 135 -29.30 -6.92 10.27
C GLY A 135 -27.93 -7.61 10.17
N LEU A 136 -27.58 -8.22 9.03
CA LEU A 136 -26.25 -8.80 8.78
C LEU A 136 -25.25 -7.74 8.25
N PRO A 137 -24.11 -7.46 8.92
CA PRO A 137 -23.06 -6.60 8.37
C PRO A 137 -22.20 -7.32 7.31
N VAL A 138 -21.73 -6.57 6.30
CA VAL A 138 -20.90 -7.13 5.22
C VAL A 138 -19.46 -7.44 5.66
N LEU A 139 -18.87 -6.60 6.51
CA LEU A 139 -17.46 -6.65 6.92
C LEU A 139 -17.34 -6.61 8.45
N PRO A 140 -16.26 -7.19 9.03
CA PRO A 140 -15.86 -6.97 10.42
C PRO A 140 -15.75 -5.48 10.78
N GLY A 141 -16.31 -5.10 11.92
CA GLY A 141 -16.28 -3.74 12.46
C GLY A 141 -17.28 -3.51 13.60
N GLY A 142 -16.92 -2.64 14.55
CA GLY A 142 -17.76 -2.28 15.67
C GLY A 142 -18.04 -3.46 16.61
N ARG A 143 -19.32 -3.88 16.70
CA ARG A 143 -19.77 -5.03 17.50
C ARG A 143 -19.92 -6.33 16.68
N PHE A 144 -19.14 -6.52 15.61
CA PHE A 144 -19.18 -7.74 14.79
C PHE A 144 -17.80 -8.07 14.18
N LEU A 145 -17.34 -9.32 14.26
CA LEU A 145 -16.17 -9.85 13.56
C LEU A 145 -16.50 -11.18 12.85
N GLN A 146 -17.11 -12.12 13.57
CA GLN A 146 -17.51 -13.44 13.10
C GLN A 146 -18.93 -13.43 12.53
N HIS A 147 -19.86 -12.67 13.12
CA HIS A 147 -21.23 -12.51 12.67
C HIS A 147 -21.32 -11.53 11.47
N THR A 148 -20.58 -11.83 10.40
CA THR A 148 -20.46 -10.99 9.19
C THR A 148 -20.49 -11.82 7.92
N LEU A 149 -21.04 -11.26 6.83
CA LEU A 149 -21.10 -11.92 5.52
C LEU A 149 -19.71 -12.39 5.05
N LEU A 150 -18.69 -11.53 5.19
CA LEU A 150 -17.33 -11.86 4.80
C LEU A 150 -16.75 -13.03 5.61
N TRP A 151 -17.02 -13.11 6.91
CA TRP A 151 -16.52 -14.21 7.73
C TRP A 151 -17.20 -15.53 7.36
N GLN A 152 -18.53 -15.53 7.16
CA GLN A 152 -19.29 -16.71 6.76
C GLN A 152 -18.84 -17.24 5.38
N LEU A 153 -18.73 -16.36 4.38
CA LEU A 153 -18.24 -16.73 3.05
C LEU A 153 -16.79 -17.21 3.07
N ARG A 154 -15.96 -16.74 4.02
CA ARG A 154 -14.58 -17.23 4.18
C ARG A 154 -14.43 -18.60 4.83
N GLN A 155 -15.49 -19.13 5.45
CA GLN A 155 -15.51 -20.56 5.84
C GLN A 155 -15.61 -21.46 4.58
N ARG A 156 -16.16 -20.95 3.47
CA ARG A 156 -16.29 -21.68 2.19
C ARG A 156 -15.19 -21.34 1.18
N CYS A 157 -14.75 -20.08 1.13
CA CYS A 157 -13.68 -19.60 0.24
C CYS A 157 -12.79 -18.57 0.97
N PRO A 158 -11.62 -18.96 1.51
CA PRO A 158 -10.79 -18.07 2.33
C PRO A 158 -10.34 -16.76 1.64
N VAL A 159 -10.23 -16.76 0.31
CA VAL A 159 -9.84 -15.58 -0.50
C VAL A 159 -11.00 -14.64 -0.83
N ALA A 160 -12.24 -14.96 -0.44
CA ALA A 160 -13.43 -14.20 -0.76
C ALA A 160 -13.31 -12.70 -0.42
N ALA A 161 -13.83 -11.85 -1.33
CA ALA A 161 -13.74 -10.40 -1.22
C ALA A 161 -14.98 -9.69 -1.81
N PRO A 162 -15.79 -8.97 -0.99
CA PRO A 162 -16.90 -8.16 -1.47
C PRO A 162 -16.39 -7.01 -2.33
N ILE A 163 -16.98 -6.83 -3.51
CA ILE A 163 -16.64 -5.75 -4.45
C ILE A 163 -17.24 -4.42 -3.97
N HIS A 164 -18.40 -4.47 -3.34
CA HIS A 164 -19.03 -3.36 -2.64
C HIS A 164 -19.60 -3.82 -1.29
N ARG A 165 -20.05 -2.87 -0.48
CA ARG A 165 -20.71 -3.14 0.81
C ARG A 165 -22.08 -2.46 0.88
N LEU A 166 -22.97 -3.07 1.65
CA LEU A 166 -24.25 -2.50 2.07
C LEU A 166 -24.19 -2.11 3.56
N GLY A 167 -25.12 -1.27 4.01
CA GLY A 167 -25.31 -1.02 5.44
C GLY A 167 -25.83 -2.27 6.16
N ARG A 168 -25.74 -2.31 7.49
CA ARG A 168 -26.25 -3.44 8.28
C ARG A 168 -27.75 -3.64 8.06
N GLY A 169 -28.53 -2.56 8.20
CA GLY A 169 -29.98 -2.52 7.95
C GLY A 169 -30.39 -2.47 6.47
N THR A 170 -29.46 -2.45 5.53
CA THR A 170 -29.76 -2.51 4.09
C THR A 170 -29.79 -3.95 3.63
N SER A 171 -30.84 -4.43 2.96
CA SER A 171 -30.92 -5.78 2.38
C SER A 171 -30.56 -5.81 0.88
N GLY A 172 -30.53 -6.99 0.25
CA GLY A 172 -30.39 -7.14 -1.20
C GLY A 172 -28.97 -7.50 -1.68
N LEU A 173 -28.75 -7.33 -2.99
CA LEU A 173 -27.59 -7.85 -3.72
C LEU A 173 -26.23 -7.37 -3.19
N VAL A 174 -25.30 -8.31 -3.00
CA VAL A 174 -23.86 -8.05 -2.80
C VAL A 174 -23.03 -8.91 -3.73
N LEU A 175 -22.18 -8.26 -4.55
CA LEU A 175 -21.20 -8.92 -5.41
C LEU A 175 -19.92 -9.27 -4.64
N ILE A 176 -19.49 -10.51 -4.72
CA ILE A 176 -18.29 -11.05 -4.05
C ILE A 176 -17.42 -11.74 -5.09
N ALA A 177 -16.12 -11.45 -5.13
CA ALA A 177 -15.19 -12.26 -5.92
C ALA A 177 -14.71 -13.48 -5.12
N LYS A 178 -14.71 -14.65 -5.76
CA LYS A 178 -14.11 -15.91 -5.29
C LYS A 178 -12.62 -16.02 -5.68
N THR A 179 -12.16 -15.28 -6.70
CA THR A 179 -10.74 -15.27 -7.10
C THR A 179 -10.10 -13.87 -7.02
N LYS A 180 -8.75 -13.83 -6.94
CA LYS A 180 -7.98 -12.57 -6.97
C LYS A 180 -8.13 -11.81 -8.29
N THR A 181 -8.26 -12.53 -9.41
CA THR A 181 -8.45 -11.96 -10.77
C THR A 181 -9.83 -11.31 -10.91
N ALA A 182 -10.91 -12.03 -10.58
CA ALA A 182 -12.25 -11.45 -10.55
C ALA A 182 -12.35 -10.26 -9.59
N ARG A 183 -11.68 -10.33 -8.42
CA ARG A 183 -11.61 -9.19 -7.50
C ARG A 183 -10.98 -7.97 -8.17
N ALA A 184 -9.87 -8.13 -8.87
CA ALA A 184 -9.18 -7.03 -9.54
C ALA A 184 -10.06 -6.38 -10.61
N ASP A 185 -10.73 -7.20 -11.45
CA ASP A 185 -11.53 -6.70 -12.56
C ASP A 185 -12.86 -6.08 -12.12
N LEU A 186 -13.64 -6.76 -11.28
CA LEU A 186 -14.91 -6.21 -10.77
C LEU A 186 -14.67 -4.93 -9.94
N SER A 187 -13.52 -4.83 -9.27
CA SER A 187 -13.10 -3.57 -8.62
C SER A 187 -12.68 -2.48 -9.62
N ARG A 188 -12.11 -2.84 -10.78
CA ARG A 188 -11.83 -1.91 -11.90
C ARG A 188 -13.14 -1.36 -12.46
N GLN A 189 -14.11 -2.22 -12.76
CA GLN A 189 -15.44 -1.82 -13.24
C GLN A 189 -16.15 -0.88 -12.26
N LEU A 190 -16.12 -1.17 -10.96
CA LEU A 190 -16.68 -0.29 -9.94
C LEU A 190 -15.99 1.10 -9.90
N ARG A 191 -14.65 1.16 -10.03
CA ARG A 191 -13.92 2.44 -10.13
C ARG A 191 -14.25 3.20 -11.42
N GLN A 192 -14.46 2.50 -12.53
CA GLN A 192 -14.80 3.07 -13.83
C GLN A 192 -16.29 3.41 -14.01
N ARG A 193 -17.09 3.36 -12.92
CA ARG A 193 -18.56 3.57 -12.93
C ARG A 193 -19.33 2.63 -13.90
N GLN A 194 -18.73 1.49 -14.27
CA GLN A 194 -19.31 0.46 -15.16
C GLN A 194 -20.26 -0.51 -14.44
N LEU A 195 -20.22 -0.55 -13.10
CA LEU A 195 -21.08 -1.35 -12.25
C LEU A 195 -22.30 -0.52 -11.81
N GLY A 196 -23.46 -0.78 -12.41
CA GLY A 196 -24.74 -0.14 -12.11
C GLY A 196 -25.44 -0.76 -10.90
N LYS A 197 -26.03 0.08 -10.04
CA LYS A 197 -26.79 -0.35 -8.86
C LYS A 197 -28.08 0.44 -8.75
N THR A 198 -29.19 -0.26 -8.59
CA THR A 198 -30.52 0.32 -8.38
C THR A 198 -31.13 -0.28 -7.11
N TYR A 199 -31.68 0.58 -6.28
CA TYR A 199 -32.24 0.28 -4.97
C TYR A 199 -33.75 0.53 -4.96
N ARG A 200 -34.46 -0.11 -4.04
CA ARG A 200 -35.85 0.20 -3.70
C ARG A 200 -35.96 0.61 -2.23
N THR A 201 -36.80 1.60 -1.94
CA THR A 201 -36.85 2.25 -0.63
C THR A 201 -38.22 2.86 -0.35
N LEU A 202 -38.65 2.89 0.91
CA LEU A 202 -39.85 3.64 1.34
C LEU A 202 -39.44 4.97 2.01
N VAL A 203 -40.23 6.02 1.78
CA VAL A 203 -40.07 7.35 2.39
C VAL A 203 -41.38 7.85 3.00
N GLY A 204 -41.28 8.86 3.87
CA GLY A 204 -42.39 9.51 4.56
C GLY A 204 -43.29 10.42 3.69
N PRO A 205 -43.95 11.43 4.29
CA PRO A 205 -45.20 12.01 3.78
C PRO A 205 -45.13 12.70 2.41
N LEU A 206 -46.30 12.78 1.76
CA LEU A 206 -46.40 12.90 0.32
C LEU A 206 -46.57 14.34 -0.19
N ASP A 207 -45.46 14.90 -0.67
CA ASP A 207 -45.45 15.82 -1.82
C ASP A 207 -44.10 15.71 -2.53
N LEU A 208 -43.87 14.59 -3.24
CA LEU A 208 -42.60 14.30 -3.92
C LEU A 208 -42.80 14.09 -5.44
N PRO A 209 -41.96 14.69 -6.30
CA PRO A 209 -42.05 14.53 -7.76
C PRO A 209 -41.93 13.08 -8.23
N ASP A 210 -42.56 12.74 -9.37
CA ASP A 210 -42.47 11.40 -9.98
C ASP A 210 -41.03 10.99 -10.29
N GLN A 211 -40.19 11.94 -10.69
CA GLN A 211 -38.77 11.76 -10.92
C GLN A 211 -38.01 12.98 -10.43
N PHE A 212 -36.90 12.77 -9.73
CA PHE A 212 -36.03 13.84 -9.25
C PHE A 212 -34.58 13.35 -9.12
N THR A 213 -33.62 14.26 -9.19
CA THR A 213 -32.19 13.96 -9.01
C THR A 213 -31.68 14.75 -7.81
N VAL A 214 -30.94 14.07 -6.93
CA VAL A 214 -30.34 14.68 -5.73
C VAL A 214 -28.83 14.65 -5.88
N THR A 215 -28.21 15.84 -5.89
CA THR A 215 -26.76 16.06 -6.08
C THR A 215 -26.02 16.55 -4.82
N GLN A 216 -26.72 16.62 -3.67
CA GLN A 216 -26.19 17.17 -2.43
C GLN A 216 -24.86 16.50 -2.02
N PRO A 217 -23.75 17.25 -1.87
CA PRO A 217 -22.47 16.65 -1.53
C PRO A 217 -22.46 15.99 -0.15
N ILE A 218 -21.72 14.88 -0.03
CA ILE A 218 -21.63 14.09 1.20
C ILE A 218 -20.22 14.16 1.77
N GLY A 219 -20.11 14.70 2.98
CA GLY A 219 -18.85 14.84 3.70
C GLY A 219 -18.91 14.23 5.09
N LYS A 220 -17.83 14.44 5.85
CA LYS A 220 -17.77 14.13 7.28
C LYS A 220 -18.27 15.34 8.07
N ILE A 221 -19.13 15.11 9.04
CA ILE A 221 -19.61 16.11 10.00
C ILE A 221 -19.36 15.62 11.43
N PRO A 222 -19.18 16.50 12.43
CA PRO A 222 -18.96 16.10 13.82
C PRO A 222 -20.10 15.22 14.36
N TYR A 223 -19.78 14.26 15.22
CA TYR A 223 -20.80 13.44 15.89
C TYR A 223 -20.35 12.98 17.29
N PRO A 224 -21.12 13.23 18.37
CA PRO A 224 -20.65 13.04 19.75
C PRO A 224 -20.10 11.63 20.04
N GLN A 225 -20.79 10.57 19.62
CA GLN A 225 -20.41 9.19 19.94
C GLN A 225 -19.22 8.65 19.13
N LEU A 226 -18.94 9.23 17.96
CA LEU A 226 -18.03 8.64 16.95
C LEU A 226 -16.91 9.61 16.52
N GLY A 227 -16.87 10.82 17.10
CA GLY A 227 -16.10 11.97 16.62
C GLY A 227 -16.65 12.56 15.32
N HIS A 228 -16.98 11.72 14.34
CA HIS A 228 -17.60 12.12 13.08
C HIS A 228 -18.56 11.06 12.52
N ILE A 229 -19.48 11.51 11.68
CA ILE A 229 -20.38 10.69 10.87
C ILE A 229 -20.42 11.26 9.44
N TYR A 230 -21.06 10.56 8.50
CA TYR A 230 -21.34 11.12 7.17
C TYR A 230 -22.69 11.82 7.16
N GLY A 231 -22.81 12.93 6.45
CA GLY A 231 -24.06 13.67 6.26
C GLY A 231 -23.97 14.61 5.06
N ALA A 232 -25.06 15.33 4.79
CA ALA A 232 -25.04 16.44 3.85
C ALA A 232 -24.11 17.54 4.37
N THR A 233 -23.23 18.08 3.51
CA THR A 233 -22.43 19.28 3.81
C THR A 233 -21.87 19.85 2.50
N PRO A 234 -21.75 21.19 2.35
CA PRO A 234 -21.08 21.82 1.21
C PRO A 234 -19.64 21.31 0.98
N ASP A 235 -18.90 21.01 2.06
CA ASP A 235 -17.53 20.47 2.02
C ASP A 235 -17.49 18.97 1.64
N GLY A 236 -18.63 18.42 1.23
CA GLY A 236 -18.79 17.03 0.84
C GLY A 236 -18.19 16.69 -0.51
N SER A 237 -17.96 15.41 -0.74
CA SER A 237 -17.63 14.91 -2.07
C SER A 237 -18.89 14.78 -2.93
N GLU A 238 -18.77 15.10 -4.23
CA GLU A 238 -19.79 14.92 -5.28
C GLU A 238 -20.56 13.60 -5.09
N ALA A 239 -21.88 13.67 -5.03
CA ALA A 239 -22.76 12.51 -4.92
C ALA A 239 -23.97 12.71 -5.83
N GLN A 240 -24.44 11.66 -6.52
CA GLN A 240 -25.64 11.72 -7.34
C GLN A 240 -26.50 10.45 -7.16
N SER A 241 -27.77 10.69 -6.82
CA SER A 241 -28.83 9.69 -6.75
C SER A 241 -30.00 10.13 -7.64
N ASN A 242 -30.38 9.29 -8.60
CA ASN A 242 -31.52 9.53 -9.48
C ASN A 242 -32.71 8.73 -8.95
N CYS A 243 -33.79 9.42 -8.58
CA CYS A 243 -34.95 8.85 -7.91
C CYS A 243 -36.17 8.84 -8.84
N ARG A 244 -36.93 7.74 -8.82
CA ARG A 244 -38.18 7.57 -9.54
C ARG A 244 -39.22 6.96 -8.60
N VAL A 245 -40.40 7.56 -8.48
CA VAL A 245 -41.51 6.98 -7.74
C VAL A 245 -42.10 5.82 -8.55
N LEU A 246 -42.24 4.67 -7.90
CA LEU A 246 -42.92 3.50 -8.46
C LEU A 246 -44.38 3.43 -8.02
N GLN A 247 -44.67 3.79 -6.77
CA GLN A 247 -46.00 3.73 -6.17
C GLN A 247 -46.13 4.74 -5.03
N ARG A 248 -47.36 5.24 -4.81
CA ARG A 248 -47.73 6.08 -3.67
C ARG A 248 -48.91 5.46 -2.92
N TRP A 249 -48.92 5.62 -1.61
CA TRP A 249 -50.05 5.32 -0.72
C TRP A 249 -50.47 6.61 0.00
N ALA A 250 -51.27 6.52 1.07
CA ALA A 250 -51.74 7.69 1.83
C ALA A 250 -50.70 8.19 2.86
N ASP A 251 -49.72 7.36 3.18
CA ASP A 251 -48.79 7.47 4.30
C ASP A 251 -47.31 7.28 3.89
N ALA A 252 -47.04 6.69 2.71
CA ALA A 252 -45.69 6.44 2.20
C ALA A 252 -45.62 6.44 0.67
N ALA A 253 -44.39 6.46 0.13
CA ALA A 253 -44.12 6.23 -1.29
C ALA A 253 -42.95 5.25 -1.49
N LEU A 254 -43.06 4.39 -2.52
CA LEU A 254 -42.00 3.46 -2.96
C LEU A 254 -41.18 4.12 -4.06
N LEU A 255 -39.90 4.30 -3.80
CA LEU A 255 -38.95 4.89 -4.74
C LEU A 255 -37.98 3.82 -5.25
N GLU A 256 -37.71 3.88 -6.55
CA GLU A 256 -36.53 3.32 -7.18
C GLU A 256 -35.41 4.36 -7.19
N VAL A 257 -34.21 4.00 -6.74
CA VAL A 257 -33.07 4.92 -6.64
C VAL A 257 -31.85 4.31 -7.31
N THR A 258 -31.43 4.89 -8.43
CA THR A 258 -30.18 4.52 -9.12
C THR A 258 -29.06 5.46 -8.69
N ILE A 259 -27.93 4.91 -8.23
CA ILE A 259 -26.78 5.71 -7.76
C ILE A 259 -25.63 5.65 -8.77
N LEU A 260 -25.17 6.82 -9.21
CA LEU A 260 -23.99 6.96 -10.10
C LEU A 260 -22.68 7.08 -9.30
N THR A 261 -22.80 7.44 -8.02
CA THR A 261 -21.70 7.52 -7.04
C THR A 261 -21.86 6.46 -5.94
N GLY A 262 -20.85 6.33 -5.07
CA GLY A 262 -20.79 5.29 -4.03
C GLY A 262 -20.47 5.83 -2.63
N ARG A 263 -21.07 6.95 -2.23
CA ARG A 263 -20.77 7.57 -0.92
C ARG A 263 -21.40 6.79 0.24
N PRO A 264 -20.83 6.84 1.46
CA PRO A 264 -21.42 6.21 2.64
C PRO A 264 -22.84 6.74 2.91
N HIS A 265 -23.79 5.82 3.13
CA HIS A 265 -25.20 6.11 3.41
C HIS A 265 -25.92 6.99 2.37
N GLN A 266 -25.41 7.06 1.13
CA GLN A 266 -25.82 8.07 0.14
C GLN A 266 -27.33 8.23 -0.02
N ILE A 267 -28.08 7.14 -0.16
CA ILE A 267 -29.53 7.19 -0.37
C ILE A 267 -30.25 7.73 0.88
N ARG A 268 -29.80 7.35 2.09
CA ARG A 268 -30.33 7.83 3.37
C ARG A 268 -30.14 9.35 3.49
N ILE A 269 -28.92 9.82 3.22
CA ILE A 269 -28.57 11.24 3.27
C ILE A 269 -29.31 12.05 2.19
N HIS A 270 -29.37 11.58 0.94
CA HIS A 270 -29.99 12.31 -0.17
C HIS A 270 -31.49 12.48 0.01
N LEU A 271 -32.21 11.42 0.36
CA LEU A 271 -33.66 11.48 0.53
C LEU A 271 -34.03 12.31 1.77
N ALA A 272 -33.28 12.18 2.87
CA ALA A 272 -33.41 13.03 4.04
C ALA A 272 -33.06 14.51 3.76
N ALA A 273 -32.05 14.80 2.93
CA ALA A 273 -31.71 16.16 2.51
C ALA A 273 -32.79 16.83 1.66
N MET A 274 -33.52 16.05 0.86
CA MET A 274 -34.72 16.52 0.14
C MET A 274 -35.96 16.65 1.04
N GLY A 275 -35.89 16.27 2.32
CA GLY A 275 -37.02 16.32 3.26
C GLY A 275 -37.86 15.05 3.34
N TYR A 276 -37.51 14.00 2.61
CA TYR A 276 -38.21 12.70 2.61
C TYR A 276 -37.28 11.60 3.19
N PRO A 277 -36.91 11.64 4.49
CA PRO A 277 -36.10 10.58 5.09
C PRO A 277 -36.76 9.20 4.91
N LEU A 278 -35.94 8.15 4.94
CA LEU A 278 -36.45 6.79 4.80
C LEU A 278 -37.40 6.48 5.95
N LEU A 279 -38.51 5.83 5.61
CA LEU A 279 -39.47 5.37 6.59
C LEU A 279 -38.75 4.44 7.59
N GLY A 280 -38.81 4.78 8.88
CA GLY A 280 -38.16 4.03 9.96
C GLY A 280 -36.65 4.27 10.14
N ASP A 281 -36.04 5.28 9.51
CA ASP A 281 -34.62 5.59 9.73
C ASP A 281 -34.37 6.16 11.15
N PRO A 282 -33.63 5.46 12.04
CA PRO A 282 -33.38 5.93 13.40
C PRO A 282 -32.28 6.99 13.45
N LEU A 283 -31.57 7.23 12.34
CA LEU A 283 -30.37 8.05 12.31
C LEU A 283 -30.57 9.33 11.50
N TYR A 284 -31.08 9.26 10.25
CA TYR A 284 -31.09 10.42 9.36
C TYR A 284 -32.44 11.15 9.34
N VAL A 285 -32.40 12.44 9.69
CA VAL A 285 -33.55 13.34 9.69
C VAL A 285 -33.51 14.34 8.54
N THR A 286 -34.65 14.99 8.28
CA THR A 286 -34.82 16.13 7.36
C THR A 286 -33.62 17.09 7.41
N GLY A 287 -33.05 17.36 6.23
CA GLY A 287 -31.79 18.08 6.06
C GLY A 287 -30.57 17.18 5.77
N GLY A 288 -30.68 15.86 5.91
CA GLY A 288 -29.59 14.93 5.58
C GLY A 288 -28.52 14.83 6.66
N HIS A 289 -28.87 15.24 7.88
CA HIS A 289 -28.04 15.20 9.09
C HIS A 289 -28.49 14.07 10.02
N PRO A 290 -27.64 13.62 10.97
CA PRO A 290 -28.06 12.70 12.01
C PRO A 290 -29.07 13.36 12.97
N HIS A 291 -29.86 12.54 13.67
CA HIS A 291 -30.82 13.00 14.66
C HIS A 291 -30.13 13.79 15.81
N PRO A 292 -30.68 14.94 16.28
CA PRO A 292 -29.95 15.87 17.15
C PRO A 292 -29.61 15.36 18.55
N ASP A 293 -30.32 14.34 19.05
CA ASP A 293 -30.02 13.73 20.35
C ASP A 293 -28.68 12.96 20.38
N GLY A 294 -28.12 12.66 19.21
CA GLY A 294 -26.86 11.95 19.08
C GLY A 294 -26.90 10.49 19.56
N THR A 295 -28.07 9.84 19.66
CA THR A 295 -28.19 8.50 20.27
C THR A 295 -27.94 7.34 19.30
N ALA A 296 -28.43 7.43 18.07
CA ALA A 296 -28.35 6.36 17.08
C ALA A 296 -26.99 6.27 16.38
N ILE A 297 -26.66 5.10 15.82
CA ILE A 297 -25.40 4.85 15.10
C ILE A 297 -25.61 4.23 13.71
N PRO A 298 -24.63 4.35 12.78
CA PRO A 298 -24.71 3.77 11.42
C PRO A 298 -25.10 2.30 11.29
N SER A 299 -24.89 1.49 12.34
CA SER A 299 -25.20 0.06 12.38
C SER A 299 -26.64 -0.26 12.78
N ASP A 300 -27.43 0.74 13.18
CA ASP A 300 -28.79 0.53 13.61
C ASP A 300 -29.71 0.29 12.42
N CYS A 301 -30.82 -0.39 12.70
CA CYS A 301 -31.75 -0.94 11.70
C CYS A 301 -33.15 -0.39 11.98
N GLY A 302 -34.07 -0.57 11.02
CA GLY A 302 -35.44 -0.02 11.10
C GLY A 302 -35.89 0.66 9.79
N TYR A 303 -34.94 1.09 8.96
CA TYR A 303 -35.23 1.71 7.67
C TYR A 303 -35.43 0.70 6.53
N TRP A 304 -36.32 1.07 5.63
CA TRP A 304 -36.66 0.32 4.42
C TRP A 304 -35.73 0.64 3.24
N LEU A 305 -34.57 -0.03 3.14
CA LEU A 305 -33.67 0.09 1.98
C LEU A 305 -33.17 -1.26 1.47
N HIS A 306 -33.40 -1.53 0.19
CA HIS A 306 -33.08 -2.80 -0.46
C HIS A 306 -32.30 -2.60 -1.77
N ALA A 307 -31.20 -3.33 -1.96
CA ALA A 307 -30.37 -3.31 -3.17
C ALA A 307 -30.96 -4.25 -4.25
N TRP A 308 -32.03 -3.78 -4.89
CA TRP A 308 -32.88 -4.54 -5.83
C TRP A 308 -32.16 -5.07 -7.07
N ARG A 309 -31.33 -4.26 -7.75
CA ARG A 309 -30.70 -4.64 -9.03
C ARG A 309 -29.22 -4.27 -9.10
N LEU A 310 -28.45 -5.19 -9.68
CA LEU A 310 -27.02 -5.06 -9.96
C LEU A 310 -26.78 -5.36 -11.44
N ALA A 311 -26.01 -4.50 -12.12
CA ALA A 311 -25.57 -4.72 -13.50
C ALA A 311 -24.06 -4.50 -13.60
N PHE A 312 -23.35 -5.41 -14.28
CA PHE A 312 -21.89 -5.41 -14.42
C PHE A 312 -21.48 -6.30 -15.61
N VAL A 313 -20.18 -6.40 -15.89
CA VAL A 313 -19.64 -7.34 -16.88
C VAL A 313 -18.95 -8.49 -16.13
N HIS A 314 -19.23 -9.73 -16.49
CA HIS A 314 -18.55 -10.89 -15.94
C HIS A 314 -17.04 -10.80 -16.23
N PRO A 315 -16.13 -11.33 -15.38
CA PRO A 315 -14.70 -11.38 -15.71
C PRO A 315 -14.37 -12.15 -17.01
N ALA A 316 -15.31 -12.96 -17.52
CA ALA A 316 -15.24 -13.61 -18.83
C ALA A 316 -15.65 -12.71 -20.03
N GLY A 317 -16.16 -11.49 -19.79
CA GLY A 317 -16.57 -10.51 -20.81
C GLY A 317 -18.08 -10.37 -21.03
N GLU A 318 -18.91 -11.25 -20.47
CA GLU A 318 -20.37 -11.26 -20.69
C GLU A 318 -21.12 -10.22 -19.85
N PRO A 319 -22.07 -9.44 -20.40
CA PRO A 319 -22.86 -8.48 -19.61
C PRO A 319 -23.88 -9.20 -18.71
N MET A 320 -23.80 -8.99 -17.40
CA MET A 320 -24.72 -9.53 -16.41
C MET A 320 -25.69 -8.47 -15.88
N THR A 321 -26.93 -8.88 -15.64
CA THR A 321 -27.88 -8.17 -14.77
C THR A 321 -28.53 -9.19 -13.85
N LEU A 322 -28.50 -8.92 -12.55
CA LEU A 322 -29.27 -9.67 -11.57
C LEU A 322 -30.22 -8.73 -10.85
N VAL A 323 -31.38 -9.28 -10.50
CA VAL A 323 -32.35 -8.70 -9.57
C VAL A 323 -32.50 -9.64 -8.38
N CYS A 324 -32.84 -9.10 -7.22
CA CYS A 324 -33.49 -9.87 -6.18
C CYS A 324 -34.75 -9.12 -5.77
N ASP A 325 -35.82 -9.85 -5.50
CA ASP A 325 -37.03 -9.21 -5.01
C ASP A 325 -36.81 -8.65 -3.60
N PRO A 326 -37.42 -7.49 -3.30
CA PRO A 326 -37.39 -6.95 -1.96
C PRO A 326 -38.13 -7.91 -1.01
N PRO A 327 -37.78 -7.95 0.29
CA PRO A 327 -38.53 -8.71 1.28
C PRO A 327 -40.03 -8.43 1.19
N ASP A 328 -40.88 -9.43 1.43
CA ASP A 328 -42.35 -9.32 1.39
C ASP A 328 -42.92 -8.08 2.10
N GLU A 329 -42.26 -7.63 3.16
CA GLU A 329 -42.57 -6.43 3.93
C GLU A 329 -42.58 -5.14 3.08
N LEU A 330 -41.74 -5.06 2.05
CA LEU A 330 -41.68 -3.98 1.06
C LEU A 330 -42.73 -4.10 -0.05
N SER A 331 -43.40 -5.26 -0.18
CA SER A 331 -44.51 -5.47 -1.13
C SER A 331 -45.89 -5.51 -0.45
N ARG A 332 -45.96 -5.45 0.89
CA ARG A 332 -47.19 -5.65 1.68
C ARG A 332 -47.59 -4.42 2.51
N TRP A 333 -48.16 -3.43 1.85
CA TRP A 333 -49.15 -2.50 2.43
C TRP A 333 -50.15 -2.13 1.32
N PRO A 334 -51.47 -2.16 1.55
CA PRO A 334 -52.18 -1.95 2.82
C PRO A 334 -52.85 -3.22 3.39
N LYS A 335 -53.27 -3.29 4.66
CA LYS A 335 -53.20 -2.34 5.79
C LYS A 335 -52.95 -3.17 7.07
N VAL A 336 -53.28 -2.67 8.26
CA VAL A 336 -53.28 -3.49 9.50
C VAL A 336 -54.07 -4.79 9.29
N ASN A 337 -53.37 -5.92 9.46
CA ASN A 337 -53.80 -7.32 9.32
C ASN A 337 -54.23 -7.82 7.91
N VAL A 338 -53.33 -8.61 7.31
CA VAL A 338 -53.56 -9.92 6.64
C VAL A 338 -54.70 -10.04 5.59
N SER A 339 -54.36 -10.13 4.28
CA SER A 339 -54.55 -11.36 3.45
C SER A 339 -54.37 -11.19 1.92
N ASN A 340 -53.81 -12.24 1.28
CA ASN A 340 -53.99 -12.73 -0.11
C ASN A 340 -53.62 -11.91 -1.39
N ALA A 341 -53.40 -12.68 -2.47
CA ALA A 341 -53.08 -12.36 -3.88
C ALA A 341 -51.73 -11.62 -4.15
N ALA A 342 -50.81 -12.01 -5.04
CA ALA A 342 -50.73 -12.87 -6.24
C ALA A 342 -51.05 -12.18 -7.60
N GLY A 343 -50.04 -12.08 -8.50
CA GLY A 343 -50.21 -11.65 -9.89
C GLY A 343 -48.96 -11.10 -10.61
N PHE A 344 -48.60 -11.76 -11.72
CA PHE A 344 -47.74 -11.37 -12.87
C PHE A 344 -47.96 -9.93 -13.41
N ASP A 345 -47.14 -9.30 -14.27
CA ASP A 345 -45.77 -9.46 -14.81
C ASP A 345 -45.48 -8.21 -15.71
N PHE A 346 -44.24 -7.89 -16.11
CA PHE A 346 -43.93 -6.70 -16.93
C PHE A 346 -42.89 -6.92 -18.05
N ALA A 347 -43.25 -6.44 -19.26
CA ALA A 347 -42.48 -6.60 -20.49
C ALA A 347 -41.16 -5.79 -20.57
N GLN A 348 -40.26 -6.22 -21.47
CA GLN A 348 -38.96 -5.60 -21.68
C GLN A 348 -39.06 -4.16 -22.24
N PRO A 349 -38.26 -3.19 -21.73
CA PRO A 349 -38.14 -1.87 -22.33
C PRO A 349 -37.22 -1.89 -23.56
N ALA A 350 -37.66 -1.25 -24.64
CA ALA A 350 -36.91 -1.16 -25.90
C ALA A 350 -35.77 -0.10 -25.88
N ASN A 351 -35.06 0.00 -27.01
CA ASN A 351 -34.08 1.04 -27.37
C ASN A 351 -32.67 0.95 -26.78
N PHE A 352 -31.99 -0.18 -27.03
CA PHE A 352 -30.63 -0.05 -27.58
C PHE A 352 -30.74 0.41 -29.05
N ARG A 353 -30.08 1.51 -29.42
CA ARG A 353 -29.81 1.86 -30.83
C ARG A 353 -28.35 2.26 -31.02
N ASN A 354 -27.65 1.50 -31.85
CA ASN A 354 -26.36 1.88 -32.40
C ASN A 354 -26.50 3.14 -33.27
N THR A 355 -25.51 4.02 -33.23
CA THR A 355 -25.32 5.10 -34.20
C THR A 355 -23.95 4.95 -34.87
N ARG A 356 -23.94 4.37 -36.08
CA ARG A 356 -22.77 4.33 -36.97
C ARG A 356 -23.26 4.21 -38.42
N ALA A 357 -22.51 4.83 -39.34
CA ALA A 357 -22.94 5.19 -40.72
C ALA A 357 -24.04 6.28 -40.73
N GLU A 358 -24.04 7.28 -41.61
CA GLU A 358 -23.15 7.68 -42.71
C GLU A 358 -22.72 9.18 -42.54
N ARG A 359 -21.95 9.87 -43.40
CA ARG A 359 -21.38 9.59 -44.74
C ARG A 359 -19.94 10.17 -44.86
N SER A 360 -19.39 10.24 -46.06
CA SER A 360 -18.02 10.65 -46.41
C SER A 360 -17.84 12.16 -46.70
N ARG A 361 -16.66 12.70 -46.36
CA ARG A 361 -15.70 13.36 -47.28
C ARG A 361 -14.54 14.03 -46.51
N SER A 362 -13.30 13.71 -46.90
CA SER A 362 -12.08 14.45 -46.52
C SER A 362 -11.06 14.27 -47.66
N PRO A 363 -10.28 15.29 -48.04
CA PRO A 363 -9.39 15.22 -49.20
C PRO A 363 -8.06 14.49 -48.92
N ASP A 364 -7.41 14.04 -49.99
CA ASP A 364 -6.21 13.21 -49.94
C ASP A 364 -4.97 13.88 -49.32
N TRP A 365 -4.32 13.13 -48.43
CA TRP A 365 -2.85 13.09 -48.30
C TRP A 365 -2.45 11.64 -48.03
N GLY A 366 -2.18 10.89 -49.10
CA GLY A 366 -1.96 9.45 -49.03
C GLY A 366 -0.51 9.04 -48.77
N TYR A 367 -0.33 8.10 -47.84
CA TYR A 367 0.68 7.03 -47.93
C TYR A 367 0.02 5.71 -47.50
N PRO A 368 0.37 4.56 -48.10
CA PRO A 368 -0.50 3.38 -48.12
C PRO A 368 -0.50 2.58 -46.80
N ALA A 369 -1.67 2.03 -46.46
CA ALA A 369 -1.87 1.18 -45.29
C ALA A 369 -1.40 -0.26 -45.53
N VAL A 370 -1.00 -0.94 -44.44
CA VAL A 370 -0.67 -2.36 -44.43
C VAL A 370 -1.94 -3.20 -44.58
N LEU A 371 -1.99 -4.05 -45.61
CA LEU A 371 -3.00 -5.11 -45.73
C LEU A 371 -2.53 -6.39 -45.03
N SER A 372 -3.48 -7.10 -44.43
CA SER A 372 -3.26 -8.34 -43.70
C SER A 372 -3.10 -9.55 -44.61
N ALA A 373 -2.07 -10.36 -44.33
CA ALA A 373 -2.03 -11.81 -44.53
C ALA A 373 -2.61 -12.38 -45.86
N ALA A 374 -1.75 -12.48 -46.87
CA ALA A 374 -1.83 -13.52 -47.89
C ALA A 374 -0.44 -14.17 -48.07
N ASN A 375 -0.42 -15.50 -48.23
CA ASN A 375 0.75 -16.37 -48.22
C ASN A 375 2.00 -15.79 -48.93
N ILE A 376 3.08 -15.57 -48.17
CA ILE A 376 4.45 -15.56 -48.70
C ILE A 376 5.22 -16.71 -48.06
N ASN A 377 5.74 -17.59 -48.90
CA ASN A 377 6.50 -18.77 -48.52
C ASN A 377 7.85 -18.35 -47.91
N ILE A 378 8.06 -18.55 -46.62
CA ILE A 378 9.32 -18.20 -45.95
C ILE A 378 10.35 -19.28 -46.24
N GLY A 379 11.02 -19.16 -47.39
CA GLY A 379 12.30 -19.83 -47.63
C GLY A 379 13.32 -19.42 -46.55
N PRO A 380 14.32 -20.27 -46.26
CA PRO A 380 15.24 -20.05 -45.15
C PRO A 380 16.00 -18.73 -45.31
N ARG A 381 15.80 -17.79 -44.38
CA ARG A 381 16.61 -16.57 -44.33
C ARG A 381 18.04 -16.95 -43.97
N ALA A 382 18.97 -16.57 -44.84
CA ALA A 382 20.38 -16.90 -44.69
C ALA A 382 20.96 -16.37 -43.36
N ASN A 383 21.81 -17.17 -42.72
CA ASN A 383 22.64 -16.71 -41.62
C ASN A 383 23.48 -15.51 -42.08
N PRO A 384 23.57 -14.41 -41.30
CA PRO A 384 24.79 -13.63 -41.30
C PRO A 384 25.87 -14.58 -40.77
N ASN A 385 26.80 -14.97 -41.63
CA ASN A 385 27.67 -16.13 -41.40
C ASN A 385 28.41 -16.01 -40.06
N PRO A 386 28.09 -16.80 -39.01
CA PRO A 386 29.00 -16.93 -37.90
C PRO A 386 30.24 -17.62 -38.48
N MET A 387 31.41 -17.00 -38.38
CA MET A 387 32.64 -17.76 -38.57
C MET A 387 32.58 -18.93 -37.61
N THR A 388 32.69 -20.15 -38.13
CA THR A 388 32.57 -21.38 -37.34
C THR A 388 33.81 -21.56 -36.46
N GLN A 389 33.89 -20.75 -35.41
CA GLN A 389 34.41 -21.24 -34.15
C GLN A 389 33.59 -22.47 -33.80
N SER A 390 34.23 -23.64 -33.82
CA SER A 390 33.67 -24.81 -33.18
C SER A 390 33.50 -24.48 -31.71
N SER A 391 32.28 -24.11 -31.31
CA SER A 391 31.94 -23.85 -29.91
C SER A 391 31.96 -25.17 -29.17
N THR A 392 33.17 -25.59 -28.76
CA THR A 392 33.41 -26.77 -27.95
C THR A 392 32.43 -26.75 -26.78
N SER A 393 31.65 -27.82 -26.62
CA SER A 393 30.85 -28.08 -25.45
C SER A 393 31.60 -29.01 -24.49
N ARG A 394 31.26 -28.91 -23.20
CA ARG A 394 31.55 -29.93 -22.20
C ARG A 394 30.23 -30.54 -21.73
N ILE A 395 30.26 -31.80 -21.33
CA ILE A 395 29.11 -32.45 -20.70
C ILE A 395 29.27 -32.33 -19.19
N GLU A 396 28.26 -31.78 -18.51
CA GLU A 396 28.13 -31.86 -17.05
C GLU A 396 26.94 -32.74 -16.65
N LYS A 397 26.92 -33.14 -15.38
CA LYS A 397 25.92 -34.05 -14.81
C LYS A 397 25.45 -33.55 -13.45
N ASP A 398 24.14 -33.59 -13.24
CA ASP A 398 23.51 -33.42 -11.93
C ASP A 398 22.55 -34.59 -11.64
N SER A 399 21.77 -34.48 -10.56
CA SER A 399 20.76 -35.48 -10.18
C SER A 399 19.61 -35.63 -11.19
N MET A 400 19.48 -34.70 -12.14
CA MET A 400 18.49 -34.70 -13.22
C MET A 400 19.10 -35.13 -14.57
N GLY A 401 20.30 -35.73 -14.56
CA GLY A 401 21.00 -36.26 -15.74
C GLY A 401 22.06 -35.31 -16.31
N GLU A 402 22.37 -35.49 -17.59
CA GLU A 402 23.47 -34.81 -18.29
C GLU A 402 22.99 -33.71 -19.24
N LYS A 403 23.82 -32.68 -19.45
CA LYS A 403 23.64 -31.65 -20.49
C LYS A 403 24.97 -31.16 -21.05
N GLU A 404 24.95 -30.77 -22.32
CA GLU A 404 26.02 -29.99 -22.95
C GLU A 404 25.97 -28.51 -22.54
N ILE A 405 27.15 -27.95 -22.23
CA ILE A 405 27.36 -26.55 -21.86
C ILE A 405 28.52 -26.01 -22.70
N PRO A 406 28.49 -24.78 -23.22
CA PRO A 406 29.64 -24.19 -23.91
C PRO A 406 30.88 -24.17 -23.00
N SER A 407 32.03 -24.69 -23.46
CA SER A 407 33.26 -24.79 -22.64
C SER A 407 33.84 -23.43 -22.22
N ALA A 408 33.43 -22.35 -22.90
CA ALA A 408 33.74 -20.97 -22.51
C ALA A 408 32.94 -20.48 -21.29
N ALA A 409 31.77 -21.05 -21.01
CA ALA A 409 30.94 -20.66 -19.86
C ALA A 409 31.54 -21.17 -18.55
N TYR A 410 31.58 -20.32 -17.52
CA TYR A 410 31.99 -20.67 -16.16
C TYR A 410 30.82 -21.18 -15.32
N TYR A 411 29.59 -20.83 -15.67
CA TYR A 411 28.41 -21.44 -15.05
C TYR A 411 28.25 -22.91 -15.47
N GLY A 412 27.54 -23.69 -14.67
CA GLY A 412 27.38 -25.13 -14.84
C GLY A 412 25.95 -25.55 -15.21
N ILE A 413 25.68 -26.85 -15.06
CA ILE A 413 24.43 -27.47 -15.49
C ILE A 413 23.19 -26.91 -14.80
N GLN A 414 23.25 -26.56 -13.51
CA GLN A 414 22.08 -26.05 -12.79
C GLN A 414 21.73 -24.63 -13.25
N THR A 415 22.73 -23.83 -13.59
CA THR A 415 22.53 -22.53 -14.24
C THR A 415 21.93 -22.67 -15.64
N LEU A 416 22.45 -23.60 -16.46
CA LEU A 416 21.89 -23.83 -17.80
C LEU A 416 20.41 -24.21 -17.71
N ARG A 417 20.06 -25.18 -16.85
CA ARG A 417 18.67 -25.57 -16.60
C ARG A 417 17.81 -24.39 -16.12
N ALA A 418 18.36 -23.49 -15.30
CA ALA A 418 17.64 -22.30 -14.85
C ALA A 418 17.38 -21.30 -15.99
N VAL A 419 18.34 -21.07 -16.88
CA VAL A 419 18.17 -20.19 -18.06
C VAL A 419 17.11 -20.76 -19.01
N GLU A 420 17.10 -22.07 -19.22
CA GLU A 420 16.09 -22.75 -20.06
C GLU A 420 14.69 -22.75 -19.42
N ASN A 421 14.59 -22.91 -18.09
CA ASN A 421 13.32 -22.99 -17.37
C ASN A 421 12.67 -21.62 -17.10
N PHE A 422 13.47 -20.54 -17.00
CA PHE A 422 13.00 -19.21 -16.56
C PHE A 422 13.28 -18.06 -17.57
N PRO A 423 12.95 -18.18 -18.86
CA PRO A 423 13.10 -17.09 -19.84
C PRO A 423 11.96 -16.05 -19.71
N ILE A 424 11.86 -15.39 -18.57
CA ILE A 424 10.65 -14.61 -18.18
C ILE A 424 10.73 -13.13 -18.56
N SER A 425 11.86 -12.47 -18.29
CA SER A 425 12.00 -11.01 -18.42
C SER A 425 13.26 -10.57 -19.16
N GLY A 426 14.31 -11.39 -19.15
CA GLY A 426 15.64 -11.01 -19.65
C GLY A 426 16.41 -10.08 -18.70
N LEU A 427 15.87 -9.79 -17.51
CA LEU A 427 16.59 -9.08 -16.45
C LEU A 427 17.65 -9.99 -15.84
N LYS A 428 18.91 -9.54 -15.84
CA LYS A 428 20.02 -10.22 -15.15
C LYS A 428 20.10 -9.82 -13.66
N PRO A 429 20.81 -10.59 -12.82
CA PRO A 429 21.11 -10.19 -11.44
C PRO A 429 21.92 -8.89 -11.42
N LEU A 430 21.59 -7.99 -10.48
CA LEU A 430 22.29 -6.70 -10.33
C LEU A 430 23.76 -6.92 -9.91
N PRO A 431 24.73 -6.15 -10.43
CA PRO A 431 26.14 -6.29 -10.05
C PRO A 431 26.38 -6.25 -8.54
N THR A 432 25.76 -5.30 -7.82
CA THR A 432 25.83 -5.16 -6.36
C THR A 432 25.26 -6.36 -5.59
N TYR A 433 24.30 -7.08 -6.17
CA TYR A 433 23.75 -8.32 -5.61
C TYR A 433 24.69 -9.51 -5.86
N VAL A 434 25.32 -9.57 -7.04
CA VAL A 434 26.39 -10.53 -7.33
C VAL A 434 27.58 -10.31 -6.38
N ASP A 435 27.98 -9.06 -6.14
CA ASP A 435 29.05 -8.70 -5.21
C ASP A 435 28.73 -9.15 -3.78
N ALA A 436 27.49 -8.94 -3.32
CA ALA A 436 27.04 -9.42 -2.02
C ALA A 436 27.13 -10.95 -1.90
N CYS A 437 26.74 -11.69 -2.94
CA CYS A 437 26.92 -13.14 -2.99
C CYS A 437 28.40 -13.56 -2.97
N LEU A 438 29.26 -12.91 -3.76
CA LEU A 438 30.71 -13.19 -3.82
C LEU A 438 31.42 -12.92 -2.49
N LEU A 439 31.07 -11.83 -1.80
CA LEU A 439 31.58 -11.51 -0.47
C LEU A 439 31.22 -12.58 0.56
N ILE A 440 29.97 -13.07 0.55
CA ILE A 440 29.55 -14.19 1.41
C ILE A 440 30.37 -15.45 1.10
N LYS A 441 30.56 -15.77 -0.19
CA LYS A 441 31.32 -16.98 -0.59
C LYS A 441 32.80 -16.88 -0.24
N LYS A 442 33.42 -15.70 -0.38
CA LYS A 442 34.78 -15.43 0.10
C LYS A 442 34.89 -15.63 1.62
N ALA A 443 34.01 -15.00 2.39
CA ALA A 443 34.04 -15.09 3.85
C ALA A 443 33.75 -16.52 4.35
N ALA A 444 32.82 -17.23 3.71
CA ALA A 444 32.51 -18.63 4.01
C ALA A 444 33.68 -19.57 3.67
N ALA A 445 34.37 -19.37 2.54
CA ALA A 445 35.54 -20.16 2.16
C ALA A 445 36.70 -19.96 3.15
N ILE A 446 36.96 -18.73 3.60
CA ILE A 446 37.98 -18.43 4.63
C ILE A 446 37.61 -19.11 5.94
N ALA A 447 36.40 -18.87 6.48
CA ALA A 447 35.98 -19.43 7.75
C ALA A 447 35.97 -20.97 7.72
N ASN A 448 35.51 -21.60 6.64
CA ASN A 448 35.55 -23.06 6.51
C ASN A 448 36.98 -23.61 6.37
N GLY A 449 37.93 -22.84 5.83
CA GLY A 449 39.35 -23.18 5.81
C GLY A 449 40.00 -23.08 7.19
N GLU A 450 39.80 -21.95 7.89
CA GLU A 450 40.25 -21.72 9.27
C GLU A 450 39.71 -22.79 10.25
N LEU A 451 38.46 -23.21 10.04
CA LEU A 451 37.77 -24.23 10.84
C LEU A 451 38.04 -25.68 10.36
N ASN A 452 38.94 -25.88 9.39
CA ASN A 452 39.31 -27.18 8.82
C ASN A 452 38.12 -28.01 8.29
N CYS A 453 37.05 -27.32 7.88
CA CYS A 453 35.84 -27.90 7.30
C CYS A 453 35.97 -28.19 5.80
N ILE A 454 36.84 -27.44 5.11
CA ILE A 454 37.28 -27.72 3.73
C ILE A 454 38.82 -27.64 3.64
N PRO A 455 39.48 -28.30 2.67
CA PRO A 455 40.92 -28.20 2.48
C PRO A 455 41.39 -26.76 2.22
N THR A 456 42.57 -26.41 2.75
CA THR A 456 43.10 -25.03 2.73
C THR A 456 43.47 -24.55 1.32
N ASP A 457 43.92 -25.43 0.44
CA ASP A 457 44.20 -25.14 -0.96
C ASP A 457 42.92 -24.82 -1.75
N LEU A 458 41.86 -25.59 -1.53
CA LEU A 458 40.55 -25.34 -2.14
C LEU A 458 39.92 -24.05 -1.60
N SER A 459 40.03 -23.80 -0.29
CA SER A 459 39.64 -22.52 0.33
C SER A 459 40.35 -21.34 -0.35
N GLN A 460 41.67 -21.39 -0.46
CA GLN A 460 42.46 -20.32 -1.07
C GLN A 460 42.15 -20.12 -2.56
N ALA A 461 41.88 -21.20 -3.32
CA ALA A 461 41.47 -21.12 -4.72
C ALA A 461 40.09 -20.43 -4.88
N ILE A 462 39.11 -20.76 -4.03
CA ILE A 462 37.77 -20.15 -4.03
C ILE A 462 37.85 -18.67 -3.64
N VAL A 463 38.66 -18.31 -2.64
CA VAL A 463 38.93 -16.92 -2.24
C VAL A 463 39.54 -16.12 -3.39
N THR A 464 40.52 -16.70 -4.09
CA THR A 464 41.20 -16.06 -5.22
C THR A 464 40.24 -15.85 -6.39
N ALA A 465 39.41 -16.85 -6.72
CA ALA A 465 38.36 -16.73 -7.73
C ALA A 465 37.34 -15.62 -7.38
N ALA A 466 36.91 -15.54 -6.12
CA ALA A 466 36.01 -14.48 -5.68
C ALA A 466 36.64 -13.08 -5.81
N ASP A 467 37.92 -12.94 -5.43
CA ASP A 467 38.64 -11.66 -5.54
C ASP A 467 38.94 -11.22 -6.98
N GLU A 468 39.08 -12.14 -7.93
CA GLU A 468 39.16 -11.79 -9.36
C GLU A 468 37.81 -11.26 -9.89
N ILE A 469 36.71 -11.95 -9.57
CA ILE A 469 35.37 -11.59 -10.05
C ILE A 469 34.94 -10.26 -9.42
N LEU A 470 35.18 -10.06 -8.12
CA LEU A 470 34.93 -8.79 -7.44
C LEU A 470 35.67 -7.62 -8.13
N LYS A 471 36.91 -7.82 -8.61
CA LYS A 471 37.67 -6.84 -9.41
C LYS A 471 37.14 -6.61 -10.84
N GLY A 472 36.15 -7.38 -11.30
CA GLY A 472 35.42 -7.15 -12.55
C GLY A 472 35.55 -8.26 -13.61
N SER A 473 36.22 -9.38 -13.34
CA SER A 473 36.22 -10.52 -14.26
C SER A 473 34.87 -11.25 -14.28
N LEU A 474 34.59 -12.00 -15.36
CA LEU A 474 33.49 -12.97 -15.48
C LEU A 474 32.06 -12.44 -15.17
N ARG A 475 31.83 -11.12 -15.23
CA ARG A 475 30.54 -10.52 -14.87
C ARG A 475 29.39 -10.88 -15.80
N ASP A 476 29.69 -11.36 -17.00
CA ASP A 476 28.72 -11.86 -17.98
C ASP A 476 28.16 -13.25 -17.62
N GLN A 477 28.88 -14.02 -16.79
CA GLN A 477 28.59 -15.41 -16.40
C GLN A 477 27.43 -15.55 -15.39
N PHE A 478 26.93 -14.44 -14.85
CA PHE A 478 25.75 -14.39 -13.97
C PHE A 478 24.52 -14.13 -14.84
N VAL A 479 23.76 -15.20 -15.14
CA VAL A 479 22.82 -15.23 -16.29
C VAL A 479 21.37 -15.55 -15.92
N VAL A 480 21.09 -16.00 -14.69
CA VAL A 480 19.75 -16.40 -14.26
C VAL A 480 18.81 -15.19 -14.12
N ASP A 481 17.60 -15.30 -14.69
CA ASP A 481 16.55 -14.26 -14.63
C ASP A 481 16.14 -13.91 -13.18
N VAL A 482 15.65 -12.71 -12.93
CA VAL A 482 15.07 -12.31 -11.64
C VAL A 482 13.89 -13.23 -11.25
N TYR A 483 13.06 -13.63 -12.21
CA TYR A 483 11.86 -14.45 -11.97
C TYR A 483 12.16 -15.95 -12.10
N GLN A 484 13.07 -16.41 -11.25
CA GLN A 484 13.61 -17.78 -11.18
C GLN A 484 12.90 -18.67 -10.14
N ALA A 485 13.47 -19.86 -9.91
CA ALA A 485 13.09 -20.76 -8.82
C ALA A 485 13.03 -20.05 -7.45
N GLY A 486 12.04 -20.44 -6.65
CA GLY A 486 11.80 -19.89 -5.31
C GLY A 486 13.04 -19.90 -4.41
N ALA A 487 13.11 -18.91 -3.52
CA ALA A 487 14.24 -18.57 -2.65
C ALA A 487 15.55 -18.17 -3.37
N GLY A 488 15.66 -18.29 -4.70
CA GLY A 488 16.85 -17.88 -5.45
C GLY A 488 17.93 -18.95 -5.61
N THR A 489 17.57 -20.23 -5.46
CA THR A 489 18.53 -21.35 -5.55
C THR A 489 19.25 -21.37 -6.90
N SER A 490 18.58 -21.00 -7.99
CA SER A 490 19.20 -20.96 -9.32
C SER A 490 20.35 -19.94 -9.40
N HIS A 491 20.16 -18.71 -8.91
CA HIS A 491 21.25 -17.73 -8.84
C HIS A 491 22.32 -18.13 -7.81
N HIS A 492 21.92 -18.70 -6.68
CA HIS A 492 22.86 -19.20 -5.68
C HIS A 492 23.82 -20.25 -6.27
N MET A 493 23.27 -21.21 -7.03
CA MET A 493 24.07 -22.22 -7.72
C MET A 493 24.86 -21.64 -8.89
N ASN A 494 24.37 -20.62 -9.60
CA ASN A 494 25.16 -19.88 -10.59
C ASN A 494 26.42 -19.26 -9.99
N VAL A 495 26.35 -18.71 -8.77
CA VAL A 495 27.55 -18.21 -8.08
C VAL A 495 28.46 -19.37 -7.67
N ASN A 496 27.90 -20.48 -7.15
CA ASN A 496 28.68 -21.65 -6.74
C ASN A 496 29.43 -22.32 -7.91
N GLU A 497 28.76 -22.51 -9.06
CA GLU A 497 29.34 -23.13 -10.26
C GLU A 497 30.42 -22.25 -10.89
N VAL A 498 30.21 -20.93 -11.00
CA VAL A 498 31.20 -19.99 -11.54
C VAL A 498 32.47 -19.96 -10.68
N LEU A 499 32.32 -19.92 -9.35
CA LEU A 499 33.45 -19.97 -8.42
C LEU A 499 34.17 -21.32 -8.45
N ALA A 500 33.44 -22.44 -8.51
CA ALA A 500 34.04 -23.77 -8.61
C ALA A 500 34.87 -23.93 -9.89
N ASN A 501 34.29 -23.57 -11.05
CA ASN A 501 34.97 -23.66 -12.33
C ASN A 501 36.16 -22.71 -12.47
N ARG A 502 36.12 -21.53 -11.83
CA ARG A 502 37.29 -20.64 -11.81
C ARG A 502 38.37 -21.10 -10.81
N ALA A 503 37.98 -21.67 -9.67
CA ALA A 503 38.92 -22.30 -8.74
C ALA A 503 39.62 -23.53 -9.34
N LEU A 504 38.94 -24.31 -10.19
CA LEU A 504 39.54 -25.41 -10.96
C LEU A 504 40.67 -24.92 -11.87
N GLU A 505 40.43 -23.88 -12.67
CA GLU A 505 41.48 -23.30 -13.53
C GLU A 505 42.69 -22.76 -12.73
N LEU A 506 42.43 -22.09 -11.60
CA LEU A 506 43.47 -21.60 -10.69
C LEU A 506 44.30 -22.74 -10.06
N LEU A 507 43.73 -23.94 -10.00
CA LEU A 507 44.35 -25.17 -9.50
C LEU A 507 44.94 -26.05 -10.62
N GLY A 508 44.98 -25.54 -11.86
CA GLY A 508 45.52 -26.25 -13.04
C GLY A 508 44.62 -27.36 -13.58
N ASP A 509 43.31 -27.23 -13.39
CA ASP A 509 42.29 -28.25 -13.72
C ASP A 509 41.26 -27.75 -14.74
N GLU A 510 40.41 -28.65 -15.25
CA GLU A 510 39.41 -28.35 -16.27
C GLU A 510 38.03 -28.01 -15.68
N LYS A 511 37.29 -27.10 -16.34
CA LYS A 511 35.91 -26.77 -15.97
C LYS A 511 35.02 -28.02 -15.99
N GLY A 512 34.21 -28.21 -14.95
CA GLY A 512 33.33 -29.36 -14.77
C GLY A 512 33.93 -30.50 -13.95
N ASN A 513 35.22 -30.45 -13.57
CA ASN A 513 35.83 -31.45 -12.66
C ASN A 513 35.42 -31.24 -11.19
N TYR A 514 34.12 -31.37 -10.93
CA TYR A 514 33.53 -31.18 -9.59
C TYR A 514 33.92 -32.26 -8.58
N GLN A 515 34.68 -33.30 -8.99
CA GLN A 515 35.30 -34.24 -8.05
C GLN A 515 36.43 -33.58 -7.24
N ARG A 516 37.11 -32.57 -7.81
CA ARG A 516 38.14 -31.79 -7.12
C ARG A 516 37.57 -30.52 -6.47
N VAL A 517 36.72 -29.78 -7.17
CA VAL A 517 36.04 -28.58 -6.60
C VAL A 517 34.54 -28.68 -6.79
N SER A 518 33.83 -29.26 -5.81
CA SER A 518 32.37 -29.32 -5.85
C SER A 518 31.75 -27.94 -5.58
N PRO A 519 30.81 -27.47 -6.43
CA PRO A 519 29.98 -26.30 -6.14
C PRO A 519 29.16 -26.45 -4.85
N ASN A 520 28.83 -27.68 -4.47
CA ASN A 520 28.05 -27.98 -3.27
C ASN A 520 28.95 -28.19 -2.04
N ASP A 521 29.91 -29.11 -2.17
CA ASP A 521 30.63 -29.65 -1.01
C ASP A 521 31.84 -28.81 -0.61
N HIS A 522 32.31 -27.90 -1.48
CA HIS A 522 33.40 -26.96 -1.18
C HIS A 522 32.90 -25.51 -1.19
N VAL A 523 32.36 -25.02 -2.32
CA VAL A 523 31.92 -23.61 -2.45
C VAL A 523 30.68 -23.30 -1.60
N ASN A 524 29.80 -24.29 -1.40
CA ASN A 524 28.60 -24.17 -0.59
C ASN A 524 28.68 -24.94 0.75
N TYR A 525 29.88 -25.31 1.23
CA TYR A 525 30.01 -25.97 2.53
C TYR A 525 29.40 -25.09 3.65
N GLY A 526 28.60 -25.69 4.52
CA GLY A 526 27.97 -25.01 5.66
C GLY A 526 26.91 -23.96 5.31
N GLN A 527 26.35 -24.00 4.09
CA GLN A 527 25.47 -22.95 3.56
C GLN A 527 24.20 -23.50 2.91
N SER A 528 23.11 -22.73 2.96
CA SER A 528 21.90 -22.96 2.18
C SER A 528 21.56 -21.73 1.34
N THR A 529 20.77 -21.90 0.27
CA THR A 529 20.07 -20.76 -0.36
C THR A 529 19.28 -19.97 0.69
N ASN A 530 18.69 -20.69 1.65
CA ASN A 530 17.71 -20.18 2.60
C ASN A 530 18.32 -19.20 3.62
N ASP A 531 19.64 -19.23 3.83
CA ASP A 531 20.37 -18.31 4.72
C ASP A 531 21.43 -17.45 3.99
N VAL A 532 21.99 -17.91 2.86
CA VAL A 532 22.84 -17.09 1.98
C VAL A 532 22.05 -15.98 1.28
N ILE A 533 20.94 -16.29 0.61
CA ILE A 533 20.20 -15.29 -0.19
C ILE A 533 19.63 -14.13 0.65
N PRO A 534 18.95 -14.34 1.81
CA PRO A 534 18.53 -13.19 2.62
C PRO A 534 19.72 -12.42 3.20
N THR A 535 20.89 -13.04 3.35
CA THR A 535 22.13 -12.36 3.73
C THR A 535 22.70 -11.53 2.57
N ALA A 536 22.60 -12.01 1.32
CA ALA A 536 23.00 -11.26 0.12
C ALA A 536 22.12 -10.03 -0.12
N ILE A 537 20.81 -10.12 0.14
CA ILE A 537 19.89 -8.95 0.06
C ILE A 537 20.27 -7.89 1.11
N ARG A 538 20.62 -8.31 2.33
CA ARG A 538 21.07 -7.40 3.41
C ARG A 538 22.34 -6.66 3.02
N ILE A 539 23.35 -7.39 2.54
CA ILE A 539 24.66 -6.82 2.17
C ILE A 539 24.53 -5.96 0.91
N GLY A 540 23.86 -6.43 -0.14
CA GLY A 540 23.64 -5.66 -1.36
C GLY A 540 22.83 -4.37 -1.11
N GLY A 541 21.85 -4.42 -0.21
CA GLY A 541 21.12 -3.24 0.24
C GLY A 541 22.01 -2.24 0.99
N LEU A 542 22.89 -2.72 1.88
CA LEU A 542 23.86 -1.86 2.59
C LEU A 542 24.90 -1.25 1.63
N LEU A 543 25.45 -2.04 0.71
CA LEU A 543 26.40 -1.57 -0.32
C LEU A 543 25.77 -0.50 -1.22
N ALA A 544 24.54 -0.71 -1.69
CA ALA A 544 23.82 0.30 -2.48
C ALA A 544 23.56 1.59 -1.67
N LEU A 545 23.21 1.46 -0.37
CA LEU A 545 22.97 2.63 0.49
C LEU A 545 24.23 3.49 0.65
N GLU A 546 25.38 2.87 0.96
CA GLU A 546 26.65 3.58 1.15
C GLU A 546 27.25 4.11 -0.17
N HIS A 547 27.12 3.36 -1.29
CA HIS A 547 27.76 3.71 -2.56
C HIS A 547 26.94 4.66 -3.44
N THR A 548 25.59 4.66 -3.37
CA THR A 548 24.75 5.51 -4.23
C THR A 548 23.85 6.47 -3.46
N LEU A 549 23.12 5.98 -2.44
CA LEU A 549 22.02 6.77 -1.87
C LEU A 549 22.50 7.82 -0.88
N TYR A 550 23.34 7.46 0.10
CA TYR A 550 23.85 8.44 1.06
C TYR A 550 24.70 9.53 0.38
N PRO A 551 25.67 9.24 -0.52
CA PRO A 551 26.43 10.28 -1.21
C PRO A 551 25.56 11.20 -2.09
N GLY A 552 24.53 10.66 -2.72
CA GLY A 552 23.56 11.44 -3.49
C GLY A 552 22.72 12.37 -2.60
N LEU A 553 22.18 11.83 -1.51
CA LEU A 553 21.29 12.54 -0.59
C LEU A 553 22.03 13.59 0.25
N GLU A 554 23.22 13.28 0.76
CA GLU A 554 24.07 14.21 1.51
C GLU A 554 24.58 15.37 0.64
N GLY A 555 24.92 15.10 -0.63
CA GLY A 555 25.23 16.15 -1.61
C GLY A 555 24.05 17.10 -1.83
N ALA A 556 22.86 16.57 -2.11
CA ALA A 556 21.64 17.38 -2.29
C ALA A 556 21.26 18.18 -1.03
N ILE A 557 21.43 17.62 0.17
CA ILE A 557 21.23 18.32 1.44
C ILE A 557 22.18 19.51 1.55
N ALA A 558 23.49 19.32 1.30
CA ALA A 558 24.48 20.40 1.35
C ALA A 558 24.20 21.52 0.31
N THR A 559 23.82 21.14 -0.91
CA THR A 559 23.42 22.08 -1.96
C THR A 559 22.16 22.88 -1.57
N LEU A 560 21.14 22.22 -1.02
CA LEU A 560 19.92 22.91 -0.56
C LEU A 560 20.22 23.83 0.63
N GLN A 561 21.10 23.46 1.55
CA GLN A 561 21.57 24.33 2.63
C GLN A 561 22.28 25.59 2.08
N SER A 562 23.15 25.42 1.08
CA SER A 562 23.83 26.53 0.42
C SER A 562 22.85 27.46 -0.32
N LYS A 563 21.91 26.89 -1.09
CA LYS A 563 20.87 27.65 -1.82
C LYS A 563 19.87 28.33 -0.88
N ALA A 564 19.60 27.74 0.29
CA ALA A 564 18.80 28.39 1.33
C ALA A 564 19.45 29.70 1.81
N ALA A 565 20.77 29.67 2.08
CA ALA A 565 21.52 30.88 2.44
C ALA A 565 21.59 31.90 1.30
N GLU A 566 21.86 31.45 0.06
CA GLU A 566 21.90 32.28 -1.15
C GLU A 566 20.58 33.03 -1.39
N PHE A 567 19.44 32.39 -1.12
CA PHE A 567 18.11 32.94 -1.40
C PHE A 567 17.42 33.57 -0.17
N GLN A 568 18.11 33.72 0.96
CA GLN A 568 17.48 34.17 2.22
C GLN A 568 17.02 35.64 2.21
N GLY A 569 17.59 36.49 1.34
CA GLY A 569 17.13 37.86 1.12
C GLY A 569 15.97 38.01 0.11
N ILE A 570 15.56 36.94 -0.58
CA ILE A 570 14.61 37.03 -1.70
C ILE A 570 13.19 36.74 -1.19
N VAL A 571 12.37 37.78 -1.09
CA VAL A 571 10.95 37.67 -0.70
C VAL A 571 10.07 37.35 -1.93
N ARG A 572 9.08 36.47 -1.76
CA ARG A 572 8.07 36.11 -2.77
C ARG A 572 6.69 35.85 -2.16
N SER A 573 5.62 35.94 -2.95
CA SER A 573 4.23 35.61 -2.52
C SER A 573 4.10 34.12 -2.16
N GLY A 574 3.88 33.78 -0.90
CA GLY A 574 3.54 32.41 -0.50
C GLY A 574 2.31 31.90 -1.26
N ARG A 575 2.15 30.59 -1.44
CA ARG A 575 0.95 30.04 -2.12
C ARG A 575 0.39 28.83 -1.42
N THR A 576 -0.92 28.83 -1.21
CA THR A 576 -1.71 27.71 -0.70
C THR A 576 -2.90 27.50 -1.62
N HIS A 577 -3.29 26.24 -1.87
CA HIS A 577 -4.37 25.92 -2.84
C HIS A 577 -4.17 26.53 -4.26
N MET A 578 -2.91 26.77 -4.66
CA MET A 578 -2.51 27.52 -5.86
C MET A 578 -2.96 29.00 -5.91
N GLN A 579 -3.51 29.55 -4.82
CA GLN A 579 -3.82 30.97 -4.65
C GLN A 579 -2.65 31.69 -3.96
N ASP A 580 -2.60 33.02 -4.10
CA ASP A 580 -1.63 33.85 -3.39
C ASP A 580 -1.92 33.93 -1.88
N ALA A 581 -0.85 33.97 -1.10
CA ALA A 581 -0.83 34.01 0.35
C ALA A 581 0.27 34.96 0.84
N VAL A 582 0.50 35.00 2.16
CA VAL A 582 1.44 35.95 2.80
C VAL A 582 2.88 35.80 2.26
N PRO A 583 3.69 36.88 2.31
CA PRO A 583 5.09 36.85 1.84
C PRO A 583 5.94 35.80 2.57
N ILE A 584 6.85 35.15 1.85
CA ILE A 584 7.84 34.21 2.39
C ILE A 584 9.22 34.46 1.77
N ARG A 585 10.28 34.09 2.49
CA ARG A 585 11.64 34.06 1.93
C ARG A 585 11.83 32.80 1.08
N LEU A 586 12.44 32.95 -0.10
CA LEU A 586 12.78 31.82 -0.98
C LEU A 586 13.82 30.91 -0.31
N GLY A 587 14.75 31.48 0.45
CA GLY A 587 15.71 30.74 1.28
C GLY A 587 15.04 29.74 2.22
N GLU A 588 14.01 30.17 2.96
CA GLU A 588 13.24 29.28 3.85
C GLU A 588 12.50 28.15 3.11
N SER A 589 12.12 28.36 1.84
CA SER A 589 11.55 27.28 1.02
C SER A 589 12.59 26.18 0.73
N PHE A 590 13.82 26.57 0.44
CA PHE A 590 14.95 25.65 0.25
C PHE A 590 15.42 25.02 1.57
N ARG A 591 15.39 25.77 2.68
CA ARG A 591 15.68 25.27 4.04
C ARG A 591 14.67 24.21 4.48
N ALA A 592 13.39 24.40 4.17
CA ALA A 592 12.36 23.40 4.43
C ALA A 592 12.62 22.10 3.64
N TRP A 593 13.01 22.20 2.36
CA TRP A 593 13.38 21.01 1.56
C TRP A 593 14.63 20.32 2.11
N GLU A 594 15.66 21.06 2.51
CA GLU A 594 16.86 20.51 3.17
C GLU A 594 16.49 19.71 4.42
N VAL A 595 15.74 20.32 5.35
CA VAL A 595 15.32 19.67 6.60
C VAL A 595 14.50 18.40 6.33
N ILE A 596 13.64 18.40 5.31
CA ILE A 596 12.86 17.21 4.90
C ILE A 596 13.78 16.08 4.40
N LEU A 597 14.79 16.39 3.57
CA LEU A 597 15.75 15.40 3.08
C LEU A 597 16.67 14.89 4.20
N SER A 598 17.15 15.78 5.08
CA SER A 598 17.88 15.44 6.30
C SER A 598 17.08 14.51 7.22
N ASP A 599 15.77 14.71 7.33
CA ASP A 599 14.88 13.82 8.08
C ASP A 599 14.77 12.43 7.45
N HIS A 600 14.64 12.34 6.13
CA HIS A 600 14.63 11.05 5.42
C HIS A 600 15.97 10.32 5.51
N LEU A 601 17.11 11.01 5.41
CA LEU A 601 18.43 10.42 5.62
C LEU A 601 18.53 9.75 7.00
N ARG A 602 18.05 10.41 8.06
CA ARG A 602 17.98 9.83 9.43
C ARG A 602 17.04 8.62 9.52
N ARG A 603 15.87 8.69 8.88
CA ARG A 603 14.88 7.59 8.86
C ARG A 603 15.40 6.36 8.13
N ILE A 604 16.05 6.55 6.98
CA ILE A 604 16.67 5.47 6.18
C ILE A 604 17.85 4.86 6.94
N ARG A 605 18.74 5.67 7.53
CA ARG A 605 19.84 5.19 8.38
C ARG A 605 19.34 4.40 9.60
N THR A 606 18.18 4.74 10.16
CA THR A 606 17.53 3.93 11.21
C THR A 606 17.03 2.59 10.64
N ALA A 607 16.27 2.60 9.54
CA ALA A 607 15.73 1.37 8.95
C ALA A 607 16.82 0.40 8.47
N ALA A 608 17.96 0.91 8.00
CA ALA A 608 19.10 0.12 7.56
C ALA A 608 19.79 -0.67 8.71
N GLN A 609 19.55 -0.31 9.98
CA GLN A 609 20.12 -1.04 11.12
C GLN A 609 19.64 -2.50 11.16
N ASP A 610 18.38 -2.74 10.80
CA ASP A 610 17.78 -4.08 10.79
C ASP A 610 18.37 -4.99 9.70
N LEU A 611 19.05 -4.44 8.69
CA LEU A 611 19.77 -5.24 7.69
C LEU A 611 20.99 -5.94 8.28
N ARG A 612 21.66 -5.34 9.27
CA ARG A 612 22.96 -5.77 9.81
C ARG A 612 22.93 -7.10 10.59
N GLN A 613 21.74 -7.60 10.93
CA GLN A 613 21.55 -8.92 11.55
C GLN A 613 21.42 -10.00 10.48
N LEU A 614 22.40 -10.90 10.39
CA LEU A 614 22.50 -11.90 9.33
C LEU A 614 21.87 -13.23 9.76
N GLY A 615 21.13 -13.87 8.84
CA GLY A 615 20.56 -15.22 9.06
C GLY A 615 21.54 -16.37 8.81
N LEU A 616 22.73 -16.06 8.25
CA LEU A 616 23.73 -17.01 7.79
C LEU A 616 24.26 -17.93 8.91
N GLY A 617 24.53 -19.19 8.54
CA GLY A 617 24.71 -20.28 9.49
C GLY A 617 23.39 -20.82 10.05
N GLY A 618 22.26 -20.41 9.47
CA GLY A 618 20.94 -20.97 9.72
C GLY A 618 20.72 -22.28 8.96
N SER A 619 21.45 -22.51 7.87
CA SER A 619 21.27 -23.64 6.97
C SER A 619 19.83 -23.70 6.44
N ALA A 620 19.25 -24.89 6.25
CA ALA A 620 17.96 -25.07 5.58
C ALA A 620 16.76 -24.38 6.27
N THR A 621 16.71 -24.35 7.61
CA THR A 621 15.52 -23.88 8.37
C THR A 621 15.84 -22.97 9.57
N GLY A 622 17.11 -22.60 9.76
CA GLY A 622 17.55 -21.75 10.88
C GLY A 622 17.98 -22.52 12.13
N THR A 623 18.17 -23.83 12.00
CA THR A 623 18.72 -24.72 13.05
C THR A 623 20.25 -24.78 13.08
N GLY A 624 20.92 -24.37 11.99
CA GLY A 624 22.37 -24.53 11.83
C GLY A 624 22.84 -25.97 11.55
N LEU A 625 21.92 -26.87 11.15
CA LEU A 625 22.26 -28.24 10.75
C LEU A 625 23.33 -28.22 9.62
N ASN A 626 24.34 -29.07 9.76
CA ASN A 626 25.52 -29.15 8.86
C ASN A 626 26.37 -27.87 8.81
N THR A 627 26.37 -27.04 9.87
CA THR A 627 27.27 -25.88 10.01
C THR A 627 28.16 -26.05 11.25
N HIS A 628 29.40 -25.55 11.20
CA HIS A 628 30.28 -25.56 12.37
C HIS A 628 29.83 -24.51 13.40
N PRO A 629 29.82 -24.76 14.72
CA PRO A 629 29.26 -23.83 15.71
C PRO A 629 29.83 -22.40 15.69
N GLN A 630 31.08 -22.22 15.23
CA GLN A 630 31.74 -20.91 15.11
C GLN A 630 31.51 -20.22 13.75
N TYR A 631 31.03 -20.94 12.73
CA TYR A 631 30.91 -20.47 11.34
C TYR A 631 30.16 -19.12 11.24
N ARG A 632 28.95 -19.05 11.82
CA ARG A 632 28.11 -17.85 11.74
C ARG A 632 28.72 -16.59 12.38
N TYR A 633 29.63 -16.77 13.35
CA TYR A 633 30.29 -15.66 14.03
C TYR A 633 31.47 -15.17 13.19
N ARG A 634 32.37 -16.09 12.79
CA ARG A 634 33.56 -15.74 12.00
C ARG A 634 33.21 -15.20 10.62
N VAL A 635 32.17 -15.71 9.97
CA VAL A 635 31.71 -15.16 8.68
C VAL A 635 31.07 -13.78 8.84
N ALA A 636 30.35 -13.49 9.94
CA ALA A 636 29.81 -12.15 10.19
C ALA A 636 30.92 -11.12 10.51
N GLU A 637 32.00 -11.55 11.19
CA GLU A 637 33.20 -10.76 11.44
C GLU A 637 33.92 -10.43 10.11
N LEU A 638 34.27 -11.43 9.31
CA LEU A 638 34.90 -11.26 7.98
C LEU A 638 34.06 -10.38 7.05
N LEU A 639 32.73 -10.55 7.03
CA LEU A 639 31.84 -9.69 6.25
C LEU A 639 31.79 -8.25 6.78
N SER A 640 31.99 -8.03 8.09
CA SER A 640 32.13 -6.69 8.65
C SER A 640 33.45 -6.04 8.22
N GLU A 641 34.55 -6.78 8.25
CA GLU A 641 35.86 -6.36 7.74
C GLU A 641 35.77 -5.95 6.25
N PHE A 642 35.12 -6.77 5.41
CA PHE A 642 35.06 -6.55 3.96
C PHE A 642 34.10 -5.43 3.52
N THR A 643 33.09 -5.09 4.34
CA THR A 643 32.05 -4.10 3.99
C THR A 643 32.13 -2.80 4.78
N GLY A 644 32.94 -2.74 5.84
CA GLY A 644 32.96 -1.63 6.80
C GLY A 644 31.69 -1.49 7.64
N GLN A 645 30.72 -2.40 7.50
CA GLN A 645 29.47 -2.39 8.27
C GLN A 645 29.61 -3.24 9.54
N PRO A 646 29.06 -2.81 10.70
CA PRO A 646 29.01 -3.66 11.89
C PRO A 646 27.92 -4.73 11.73
N LEU A 647 28.26 -5.85 11.10
CA LEU A 647 27.37 -6.99 10.86
C LEU A 647 27.49 -8.00 12.00
N MET A 648 26.41 -8.75 12.26
CA MET A 648 26.38 -9.74 13.33
C MET A 648 25.43 -10.90 13.02
N SER A 649 25.69 -12.09 13.55
CA SER A 649 24.69 -13.18 13.58
C SER A 649 23.41 -12.67 14.23
N ALA A 650 22.26 -12.90 13.59
CA ALA A 650 20.96 -12.62 14.18
C ALA A 650 20.78 -13.45 15.48
N PRO A 651 20.05 -12.93 16.49
CA PRO A 651 19.82 -13.63 17.75
C PRO A 651 18.94 -14.88 17.59
N HIS A 652 18.14 -14.96 16.52
CA HIS A 652 17.28 -16.11 16.22
C HIS A 652 17.24 -16.35 14.70
N LEU A 653 18.13 -17.21 14.19
CA LEU A 653 18.39 -17.39 12.75
C LEU A 653 17.12 -17.70 11.94
N MET A 654 16.32 -18.67 12.41
CA MET A 654 15.03 -19.02 11.79
C MET A 654 14.07 -17.83 11.66
N ALA A 655 14.11 -16.85 12.57
CA ALA A 655 13.26 -15.65 12.45
C ALA A 655 13.80 -14.66 11.40
N ALA A 656 15.13 -14.57 11.24
CA ALA A 656 15.77 -13.76 10.21
C ALA A 656 15.62 -14.33 8.78
N MET A 657 15.34 -15.63 8.66
CA MET A 657 15.02 -16.33 7.40
C MET A 657 13.52 -16.28 7.05
N GLN A 658 12.64 -16.39 8.05
CA GLN A 658 11.19 -16.26 7.85
C GLN A 658 10.77 -14.81 7.54
N SER A 659 11.33 -13.83 8.26
CA SER A 659 10.84 -12.44 8.26
C SER A 659 11.59 -11.54 7.28
N MET A 660 10.90 -11.15 6.21
CA MET A 660 11.36 -10.14 5.24
C MET A 660 11.15 -8.69 5.74
N ALA A 661 10.73 -8.47 6.99
CA ALA A 661 10.38 -7.16 7.52
C ALA A 661 11.48 -6.08 7.41
N PRO A 662 12.80 -6.38 7.60
CA PRO A 662 13.86 -5.39 7.41
C PRO A 662 13.89 -4.78 5.99
N PHE A 663 13.62 -5.61 4.98
CA PHE A 663 13.56 -5.16 3.58
C PHE A 663 12.37 -4.22 3.34
N VAL A 664 11.20 -4.55 3.93
CA VAL A 664 10.01 -3.70 3.90
C VAL A 664 10.25 -2.38 4.65
N ALA A 665 10.97 -2.39 5.77
CA ALA A 665 11.28 -1.20 6.55
C ALA A 665 12.13 -0.19 5.77
N VAL A 666 13.21 -0.67 5.12
CA VAL A 666 14.05 0.16 4.25
C VAL A 666 13.26 0.64 3.03
N SER A 667 12.60 -0.28 2.31
CA SER A 667 11.72 0.03 1.17
C SER A 667 10.69 1.13 1.48
N SER A 668 10.02 1.04 2.63
CA SER A 668 9.02 2.03 3.06
C SER A 668 9.63 3.39 3.43
N ALA A 669 10.89 3.43 3.86
CA ALA A 669 11.62 4.69 4.03
C ALA A 669 11.99 5.31 2.67
N LEU A 670 12.41 4.51 1.69
CA LEU A 670 12.68 4.94 0.31
C LEU A 670 11.41 5.47 -0.38
N ARG A 671 10.26 4.80 -0.23
CA ARG A 671 8.95 5.27 -0.70
C ARG A 671 8.62 6.66 -0.13
N ASN A 672 8.86 6.88 1.17
CA ASN A 672 8.57 8.16 1.80
C ASN A 672 9.48 9.28 1.27
N LEU A 673 10.79 9.00 1.10
CA LEU A 673 11.73 9.92 0.44
C LEU A 673 11.28 10.24 -1.00
N ALA A 674 10.86 9.23 -1.76
CA ALA A 674 10.37 9.40 -3.12
C ALA A 674 9.10 10.27 -3.20
N GLN A 675 8.23 10.26 -2.18
CA GLN A 675 7.03 11.10 -2.14
C GLN A 675 7.38 12.59 -1.99
N ASP A 676 8.29 12.93 -1.08
CA ASP A 676 8.73 14.32 -0.91
C ASP A 676 9.64 14.79 -2.06
N LEU A 677 10.43 13.90 -2.68
CA LEU A 677 11.18 14.23 -3.91
C LEU A 677 10.26 14.50 -5.11
N VAL A 678 9.11 13.82 -5.23
CA VAL A 678 8.07 14.20 -6.22
C VAL A 678 7.54 15.60 -5.92
N LYS A 679 7.27 15.92 -4.64
CA LYS A 679 6.79 17.25 -4.24
C LYS A 679 7.81 18.34 -4.59
N ILE A 680 9.08 18.17 -4.22
CA ILE A 680 10.18 19.09 -4.55
C ILE A 680 10.31 19.22 -6.07
N SER A 681 10.26 18.12 -6.81
CA SER A 681 10.34 18.13 -8.28
C SER A 681 9.16 18.90 -8.92
N HIS A 682 7.97 18.81 -8.35
CA HIS A 682 6.80 19.55 -8.83
C HIS A 682 6.89 21.04 -8.48
N ASP A 683 7.35 21.41 -7.27
CA ASP A 683 7.64 22.79 -6.90
C ASP A 683 8.65 23.42 -7.89
N LEU A 684 9.77 22.75 -8.16
CA LEU A 684 10.81 23.23 -9.09
C LEU A 684 10.26 23.48 -10.50
N ARG A 685 9.48 22.54 -11.04
CA ARG A 685 8.84 22.67 -12.37
C ARG A 685 7.83 23.82 -12.42
N LEU A 686 7.12 24.06 -11.32
CA LEU A 686 6.12 25.13 -11.22
C LEU A 686 6.79 26.52 -11.07
N LEU A 687 7.79 26.65 -10.20
CA LEU A 687 8.53 27.90 -9.98
C LEU A 687 9.32 28.34 -11.23
N ASP A 688 9.82 27.40 -12.04
CA ASP A 688 10.54 27.68 -13.29
C ASP A 688 9.62 27.93 -14.51
N SER A 689 8.31 27.69 -14.36
CA SER A 689 7.34 27.75 -15.46
C SER A 689 7.34 29.10 -16.18
N GLY A 690 7.43 29.09 -17.51
CA GLY A 690 7.55 30.31 -18.32
C GLY A 690 8.22 30.05 -19.68
N PRO A 691 9.06 30.98 -20.19
CA PRO A 691 9.57 32.18 -19.51
C PRO A 691 8.58 33.35 -19.45
N LYS A 692 7.53 33.37 -20.29
CA LYS A 692 6.54 34.48 -20.36
C LYS A 692 5.16 34.15 -19.80
N THR A 693 4.76 32.88 -19.82
CA THR A 693 3.38 32.43 -19.55
C THR A 693 3.32 31.53 -18.31
N GLY A 694 3.96 31.95 -17.23
CA GLY A 694 4.07 31.18 -15.99
C GLY A 694 4.64 32.03 -14.83
N LEU A 695 4.98 31.38 -13.72
CA LEU A 695 5.48 32.05 -12.53
C LEU A 695 6.86 32.68 -12.81
N LYS A 696 7.82 31.85 -13.22
CA LYS A 696 9.22 32.20 -13.49
C LYS A 696 9.94 32.92 -12.33
N GLU A 697 9.69 32.44 -11.12
CA GLU A 697 10.33 32.93 -9.89
C GLU A 697 11.76 32.38 -9.72
N ILE A 698 12.08 31.26 -10.38
CA ILE A 698 13.44 30.72 -10.51
C ILE A 698 13.83 30.49 -11.97
N GLN A 699 15.10 30.18 -12.15
CA GLN A 699 15.72 29.72 -13.39
C GLN A 699 16.46 28.41 -13.09
N LEU A 700 15.98 27.30 -13.64
CA LEU A 700 16.71 26.03 -13.65
C LEU A 700 17.77 26.02 -14.79
N PRO A 701 18.85 25.24 -14.66
CA PRO A 701 19.83 25.07 -15.73
C PRO A 701 19.23 24.49 -17.03
N PRO A 702 19.46 25.11 -18.20
CA PRO A 702 19.01 24.56 -19.49
C PRO A 702 19.96 23.44 -19.96
N VAL A 703 19.77 22.23 -19.43
CA VAL A 703 20.69 21.09 -19.65
C VAL A 703 20.62 20.45 -21.05
N GLN A 704 19.55 20.72 -21.81
CA GLN A 704 19.37 20.26 -23.19
C GLN A 704 18.28 21.07 -23.94
N PRO A 705 18.23 21.03 -25.28
CA PRO A 705 17.08 21.52 -26.04
C PRO A 705 15.77 20.81 -25.61
N GLY A 706 14.74 21.60 -25.35
CA GLY A 706 13.43 21.17 -24.84
C GLY A 706 12.34 21.02 -25.92
N SER A 707 12.69 21.15 -27.19
CA SER A 707 11.80 20.94 -28.33
C SER A 707 12.60 20.73 -29.62
N SER A 708 12.08 19.87 -30.51
CA SER A 708 12.56 19.71 -31.89
C SER A 708 12.02 20.77 -32.86
N ILE A 709 11.03 21.59 -32.44
CA ILE A 709 10.32 22.54 -33.31
C ILE A 709 10.30 23.99 -32.77
N MET A 710 10.58 24.20 -31.48
CA MET A 710 10.69 25.54 -30.86
C MET A 710 12.14 25.85 -30.46
N PRO A 711 12.91 26.59 -31.31
CA PRO A 711 14.24 27.08 -30.96
C PRO A 711 14.24 27.87 -29.64
N GLY A 712 15.29 27.73 -28.85
CA GLY A 712 15.45 28.43 -27.56
C GLY A 712 14.59 27.89 -26.40
N LYS A 713 13.64 26.98 -26.63
CA LYS A 713 12.89 26.31 -25.56
C LYS A 713 13.76 25.25 -24.89
N TYR A 714 13.88 25.31 -23.57
CA TYR A 714 14.37 24.22 -22.70
C TYR A 714 13.22 23.69 -21.82
N ASN A 715 13.41 22.54 -21.18
CA ASN A 715 12.44 21.91 -20.27
C ASN A 715 13.10 21.60 -18.92
N PRO A 716 12.35 21.49 -17.82
CA PRO A 716 12.85 21.11 -16.50
C PRO A 716 13.13 19.59 -16.38
N VAL A 717 13.84 19.02 -17.36
CA VAL A 717 13.93 17.56 -17.58
C VAL A 717 14.50 16.78 -16.39
N MET A 718 15.35 17.40 -15.58
CA MET A 718 15.92 16.75 -14.39
C MET A 718 14.84 16.44 -13.35
N ALA A 719 13.92 17.37 -13.10
CA ALA A 719 12.79 17.17 -12.20
C ALA A 719 11.74 16.22 -12.80
N GLU A 720 11.59 16.19 -14.12
CA GLU A 720 10.71 15.25 -14.83
C GLU A 720 11.22 13.81 -14.71
N MET A 721 12.53 13.62 -14.86
CA MET A 721 13.23 12.35 -14.61
C MET A 721 13.08 11.91 -13.14
N THR A 722 13.28 12.81 -12.17
CA THR A 722 13.08 12.50 -10.75
C THR A 722 11.66 12.03 -10.45
N SER A 723 10.61 12.69 -10.97
CA SER A 723 9.24 12.22 -10.80
C SER A 723 9.06 10.78 -11.32
N MET A 724 9.56 10.46 -12.52
CA MET A 724 9.44 9.10 -13.10
C MET A 724 10.12 8.04 -12.24
N VAL A 725 11.36 8.28 -11.79
CA VAL A 725 12.08 7.32 -10.94
C VAL A 725 11.41 7.16 -9.58
N CYS A 726 10.93 8.25 -8.98
CA CYS A 726 10.21 8.18 -7.70
C CYS A 726 8.91 7.37 -7.82
N PHE A 727 8.17 7.45 -8.93
CA PHE A 727 7.01 6.59 -9.16
C PHE A 727 7.40 5.11 -9.30
N GLN A 728 8.53 4.81 -9.95
CA GLN A 728 9.05 3.44 -10.04
C GLN A 728 9.43 2.87 -8.66
N VAL A 729 10.09 3.67 -7.80
CA VAL A 729 10.41 3.30 -6.41
C VAL A 729 9.15 3.02 -5.58
N MET A 730 8.09 3.81 -5.74
CA MET A 730 6.79 3.54 -5.09
C MET A 730 6.13 2.25 -5.60
N GLY A 731 6.34 1.90 -6.87
CA GLY A 731 5.92 0.62 -7.45
C GLY A 731 6.67 -0.56 -6.83
N TYR A 732 7.99 -0.46 -6.71
CA TYR A 732 8.85 -1.46 -6.06
C TYR A 732 8.46 -1.69 -4.59
N ASP A 733 8.18 -0.63 -3.81
CA ASP A 733 7.75 -0.81 -2.41
C ASP A 733 6.43 -1.61 -2.29
N GLN A 734 5.49 -1.41 -3.22
CA GLN A 734 4.27 -2.20 -3.24
C GLN A 734 4.52 -3.67 -3.64
N ALA A 735 5.46 -3.93 -4.55
CA ALA A 735 5.86 -5.28 -4.95
C ALA A 735 6.60 -6.00 -3.81
N ILE A 736 7.59 -5.36 -3.18
CA ILE A 736 8.31 -5.84 -1.99
C ILE A 736 7.35 -6.15 -0.84
N ALA A 737 6.37 -5.28 -0.56
CA ALA A 737 5.36 -5.54 0.47
C ALA A 737 4.48 -6.76 0.15
N CYS A 738 4.12 -6.97 -1.12
CA CYS A 738 3.37 -8.16 -1.56
C CYS A 738 4.22 -9.45 -1.49
N ALA A 739 5.50 -9.38 -1.82
CA ALA A 739 6.44 -10.49 -1.70
C ALA A 739 6.72 -10.86 -0.23
N ALA A 740 6.96 -9.85 0.62
CA ALA A 740 7.29 -10.04 2.04
C ALA A 740 6.17 -10.75 2.82
N GLN A 741 4.89 -10.45 2.54
CA GLN A 741 3.75 -11.13 3.19
C GLN A 741 3.50 -12.56 2.69
N ALA A 742 4.21 -13.02 1.65
CA ALA A 742 4.02 -14.34 1.05
C ALA A 742 4.90 -15.45 1.68
N GLY A 743 5.49 -15.21 2.85
CA GLY A 743 6.25 -16.21 3.60
C GLY A 743 5.38 -17.40 4.03
N GLN A 744 5.97 -18.61 4.00
CA GLN A 744 5.29 -19.85 4.30
C GLN A 744 6.18 -20.73 5.20
N LEU A 745 5.69 -20.98 6.42
CA LEU A 745 6.41 -21.75 7.45
C LEU A 745 7.83 -21.18 7.66
N GLU A 746 8.89 -21.97 7.47
CA GLU A 746 10.27 -21.60 7.79
C GLU A 746 10.95 -20.64 6.79
N LEU A 747 10.31 -20.27 5.67
CA LEU A 747 10.97 -19.48 4.62
C LEU A 747 10.02 -18.53 3.87
N ASN A 748 10.57 -17.44 3.33
CA ASN A 748 9.94 -16.69 2.24
C ASN A 748 10.63 -16.99 0.90
N VAL A 749 9.89 -17.54 -0.06
CA VAL A 749 10.43 -17.95 -1.36
C VAL A 749 10.46 -16.82 -2.41
N MET A 750 9.93 -15.63 -2.11
CA MET A 750 9.86 -14.50 -3.04
C MET A 750 11.13 -13.62 -3.04
N MET A 751 12.21 -14.11 -2.41
CA MET A 751 13.46 -13.36 -2.23
C MET A 751 14.12 -12.81 -3.52
N PRO A 752 14.10 -13.49 -4.69
CA PRO A 752 14.69 -12.93 -5.92
C PRO A 752 14.06 -11.59 -6.36
N LEU A 753 12.74 -11.45 -6.23
CA LEU A 753 12.04 -10.19 -6.49
C LEU A 753 12.46 -9.13 -5.47
N ILE A 754 12.47 -9.47 -4.18
CA ILE A 754 12.87 -8.54 -3.10
C ILE A 754 14.32 -8.07 -3.30
N ALA A 755 15.22 -8.97 -3.74
CA ALA A 755 16.62 -8.65 -4.04
C ALA A 755 16.73 -7.58 -5.13
N TYR A 756 16.09 -7.81 -6.27
CA TYR A 756 16.14 -6.90 -7.41
C TYR A 756 15.46 -5.57 -7.08
N ASP A 757 14.20 -5.60 -6.64
CA ASP A 757 13.40 -4.40 -6.41
C ASP A 757 14.02 -3.51 -5.33
N LEU A 758 14.54 -4.08 -4.22
CA LEU A 758 15.16 -3.30 -3.15
C LEU A 758 16.45 -2.64 -3.62
N ILE A 759 17.40 -3.44 -4.13
CA ILE A 759 18.74 -2.95 -4.49
C ILE A 759 18.64 -1.95 -5.66
N HIS A 760 17.87 -2.28 -6.70
CA HIS A 760 17.65 -1.37 -7.83
C HIS A 760 16.97 -0.06 -7.38
N SER A 761 15.99 -0.11 -6.46
CA SER A 761 15.33 1.11 -5.95
C SER A 761 16.30 2.06 -5.23
N ILE A 762 17.29 1.53 -4.51
CA ILE A 762 18.34 2.31 -3.83
C ILE A 762 19.29 2.92 -4.87
N GLU A 763 19.75 2.11 -5.82
CA GLU A 763 20.67 2.50 -6.90
C GLU A 763 20.10 3.63 -7.76
N ILE A 764 18.89 3.45 -8.32
CA ILE A 764 18.28 4.44 -9.21
C ILE A 764 17.91 5.73 -8.47
N LEU A 765 17.50 5.65 -7.20
CA LEU A 765 17.14 6.82 -6.41
C LEU A 765 18.38 7.64 -6.02
N GLY A 766 19.47 7.00 -5.59
CA GLY A 766 20.75 7.67 -5.32
C GLY A 766 21.33 8.36 -6.55
N ASN A 767 21.37 7.65 -7.67
CA ASN A 767 21.78 8.21 -8.96
C ASN A 767 20.88 9.37 -9.41
N THR A 768 19.57 9.26 -9.23
CA THR A 768 18.59 10.32 -9.52
C THR A 768 18.82 11.58 -8.70
N ILE A 769 19.02 11.43 -7.38
CA ILE A 769 19.25 12.57 -6.49
C ILE A 769 20.59 13.23 -6.83
N SER A 770 21.66 12.47 -7.06
CA SER A 770 22.97 13.03 -7.43
C SER A 770 22.95 13.72 -8.81
N ALA A 771 22.14 13.23 -9.75
CA ALA A 771 21.94 13.89 -11.04
C ALA A 771 21.09 15.18 -10.91
N LEU A 772 20.01 15.15 -10.12
CA LEU A 772 19.17 16.31 -9.82
C LEU A 772 19.98 17.41 -9.11
N ASP A 773 20.81 17.04 -8.15
CA ASP A 773 21.73 17.93 -7.45
C ASP A 773 22.67 18.66 -8.43
N LYS A 774 23.54 17.89 -9.08
CA LYS A 774 24.63 18.39 -9.94
C LYS A 774 24.16 19.10 -11.21
N ARG A 775 22.98 18.74 -11.74
CA ARG A 775 22.45 19.28 -13.01
C ARG A 775 21.21 20.18 -12.85
N CYS A 776 20.67 20.31 -11.64
CA CYS A 776 19.54 21.19 -11.36
C CYS A 776 19.82 22.06 -10.14
N LEU A 777 19.83 21.50 -8.93
CA LEU A 777 19.81 22.24 -7.66
C LEU A 777 21.00 23.21 -7.50
N ALA A 778 22.22 22.75 -7.79
CA ALA A 778 23.42 23.56 -7.65
C ALA A 778 23.44 24.78 -8.59
N GLY A 779 22.82 24.64 -9.77
CA GLY A 779 22.76 25.67 -10.80
C GLY A 779 21.49 26.54 -10.80
N ILE A 780 20.59 26.39 -9.83
CA ILE A 780 19.39 27.25 -9.74
C ILE A 780 19.82 28.69 -9.46
N THR A 781 19.22 29.65 -10.16
CA THR A 781 19.27 31.08 -9.79
C THR A 781 17.85 31.61 -9.63
N ALA A 782 17.61 32.50 -8.66
CA ALA A 782 16.30 33.15 -8.49
C ALA A 782 16.04 34.26 -9.54
N ARG A 783 14.82 34.77 -9.59
CA ARG A 783 14.44 36.02 -10.28
C ARG A 783 13.90 37.04 -9.25
N PRO A 784 14.78 37.80 -8.56
CA PRO A 784 14.38 38.59 -7.39
C PRO A 784 13.28 39.62 -7.66
N GLU A 785 13.36 40.32 -8.80
CA GLU A 785 12.33 41.26 -9.28
C GLU A 785 10.98 40.54 -9.43
N ARG A 786 10.93 39.46 -10.20
CA ARG A 786 9.72 38.66 -10.43
C ARG A 786 9.12 38.08 -9.14
N CYS A 787 9.96 37.67 -8.20
CA CYS A 787 9.54 37.25 -6.86
C CYS A 787 8.88 38.39 -6.08
N ARG A 788 9.49 39.59 -6.14
CA ARG A 788 9.02 40.80 -5.48
C ARG A 788 7.72 41.34 -6.10
N ASP A 789 7.59 41.32 -7.43
CA ASP A 789 6.36 41.70 -8.17
C ASP A 789 5.15 40.95 -7.60
N PHE A 790 5.26 39.63 -7.45
CA PHE A 790 4.19 38.81 -6.87
C PHE A 790 3.96 39.11 -5.39
N ALA A 791 5.00 39.40 -4.62
CA ALA A 791 4.87 39.73 -3.19
C ALA A 791 4.16 41.08 -2.98
N GLU A 792 4.51 42.11 -3.76
CA GLU A 792 3.90 43.45 -3.69
C GLU A 792 2.50 43.51 -4.32
N GLY A 793 2.24 42.71 -5.35
CA GLY A 793 0.92 42.57 -5.98
C GLY A 793 -0.06 41.64 -5.24
N SER A 794 0.37 40.95 -4.18
CA SER A 794 -0.46 39.97 -3.48
C SER A 794 -1.54 40.63 -2.63
N LEU A 795 -2.81 40.27 -2.86
CA LEU A 795 -3.94 40.65 -2.00
C LEU A 795 -3.79 40.15 -0.56
N ALA A 796 -2.96 39.12 -0.33
CA ALA A 796 -2.71 38.62 1.01
C ALA A 796 -1.99 39.66 1.91
N LEU A 797 -1.35 40.68 1.34
CA LEU A 797 -0.82 41.82 2.11
C LEU A 797 -1.90 42.52 2.95
N VAL A 798 -3.18 42.39 2.58
CA VAL A 798 -4.30 42.99 3.30
C VAL A 798 -4.46 42.41 4.71
N THR A 799 -3.93 41.21 4.99
CA THR A 799 -3.96 40.62 6.33
C THR A 799 -3.11 41.41 7.33
N ALA A 800 -2.06 42.10 6.87
CA ALA A 800 -1.29 43.02 7.71
C ALA A 800 -2.02 44.36 7.92
N LEU A 801 -2.81 44.82 6.94
CA LEU A 801 -3.60 46.04 7.07
C LEU A 801 -4.76 45.90 8.07
N ASN A 802 -5.34 44.69 8.21
CA ASN A 802 -6.46 44.40 9.11
C ASN A 802 -6.30 44.95 10.54
N THR A 803 -5.10 44.88 11.12
CA THR A 803 -4.80 45.34 12.49
C THR A 803 -4.66 46.84 12.64
N HIS A 804 -4.63 47.60 11.54
CA HIS A 804 -4.42 49.04 11.54
C HIS A 804 -5.61 49.82 10.98
N ILE A 805 -6.24 49.35 9.90
CA ILE A 805 -7.39 50.02 9.25
C ILE A 805 -8.73 49.30 9.50
N GLY A 806 -8.71 48.10 10.11
CA GLY A 806 -9.89 47.28 10.36
C GLY A 806 -10.35 46.46 9.15
N TYR A 807 -10.93 45.29 9.43
CA TYR A 807 -11.27 44.27 8.44
C TYR A 807 -12.15 44.76 7.27
N LEU A 808 -13.12 45.63 7.52
CA LEU A 808 -14.03 46.12 6.47
C LEU A 808 -13.33 47.06 5.48
N ASN A 809 -12.45 47.95 5.97
CA ASN A 809 -11.66 48.84 5.12
C ASN A 809 -10.61 48.05 4.32
N ALA A 810 -9.96 47.08 4.97
CA ALA A 810 -9.09 46.12 4.32
C ALA A 810 -9.80 45.36 3.19
N ALA A 811 -10.97 44.75 3.46
CA ALA A 811 -11.75 44.06 2.45
C ALA A 811 -12.18 44.96 1.27
N ALA A 812 -12.50 46.23 1.54
CA ALA A 812 -12.79 47.21 0.49
C ALA A 812 -11.56 47.52 -0.38
N ILE A 813 -10.38 47.75 0.23
CA ILE A 813 -9.11 47.97 -0.48
C ILE A 813 -8.74 46.77 -1.36
N ALA A 814 -8.86 45.53 -0.84
CA ALA A 814 -8.56 44.33 -1.61
C ALA A 814 -9.53 44.13 -2.80
N LYS A 815 -10.81 44.45 -2.62
CA LYS A 815 -11.80 44.43 -3.69
C LYS A 815 -11.48 45.49 -4.77
N GLU A 816 -11.19 46.72 -4.35
CA GLU A 816 -10.89 47.82 -5.27
C GLU A 816 -9.56 47.61 -6.02
N SER A 817 -8.58 46.93 -5.41
CA SER A 817 -7.34 46.49 -6.07
C SER A 817 -7.62 45.50 -7.21
N LEU A 818 -8.55 44.55 -7.01
CA LEU A 818 -9.01 43.64 -8.06
C LEU A 818 -9.78 44.35 -9.19
N GLU A 819 -10.65 45.30 -8.84
CA GLU A 819 -11.51 46.00 -9.80
C GLU A 819 -10.74 47.06 -10.63
N THR A 820 -9.69 47.67 -10.06
CA THR A 820 -8.93 48.77 -10.71
C THR A 820 -7.54 48.38 -11.22
N GLY A 821 -6.96 47.28 -10.74
CA GLY A 821 -5.58 46.91 -11.00
C GLY A 821 -4.54 47.80 -10.31
N LYS A 822 -4.94 48.76 -9.48
CA LYS A 822 -4.02 49.53 -8.62
C LYS A 822 -3.43 48.65 -7.52
N SER A 823 -2.20 48.94 -7.12
CA SER A 823 -1.60 48.30 -5.95
C SER A 823 -2.33 48.73 -4.67
N MET A 824 -2.37 47.85 -3.68
CA MET A 824 -2.97 48.20 -2.38
C MET A 824 -2.20 49.33 -1.67
N ARG A 825 -0.90 49.49 -1.95
CA ARG A 825 -0.11 50.64 -1.46
C ARG A 825 -0.66 51.97 -1.98
N GLN A 826 -0.98 52.06 -3.27
CA GLN A 826 -1.62 53.25 -3.85
C GLN A 826 -3.01 53.48 -3.24
N LEU A 827 -3.85 52.45 -3.15
CA LEU A 827 -5.23 52.58 -2.67
C LEU A 827 -5.36 52.96 -1.19
N VAL A 828 -4.40 52.58 -0.33
CA VAL A 828 -4.38 52.99 1.08
C VAL A 828 -4.02 54.47 1.23
N LEU A 829 -3.09 54.97 0.41
CA LEU A 829 -2.69 56.38 0.38
C LEU A 829 -3.76 57.27 -0.26
N GLU A 830 -4.34 56.85 -1.39
CA GLU A 830 -5.42 57.58 -2.09
C GLU A 830 -6.71 57.77 -1.27
N LYS A 831 -6.84 57.07 -0.13
CA LYS A 831 -7.99 57.16 0.79
C LYS A 831 -7.62 57.71 2.17
N ASP A 832 -6.41 58.24 2.36
CA ASP A 832 -5.88 58.76 3.63
C ASP A 832 -6.02 57.78 4.82
N LEU A 833 -6.06 56.47 4.56
CA LEU A 833 -6.25 55.45 5.60
C LEU A 833 -5.00 55.22 6.46
N MET A 834 -3.83 55.65 5.98
CA MET A 834 -2.55 55.52 6.67
C MET A 834 -1.53 56.50 6.06
N SER A 835 -0.61 57.05 6.86
CA SER A 835 0.53 57.82 6.33
C SER A 835 1.55 56.93 5.63
N GLU A 836 2.32 57.49 4.69
CA GLU A 836 3.33 56.74 3.92
C GLU A 836 4.38 56.06 4.81
N ASP A 837 4.92 56.74 5.83
CA ASP A 837 5.86 56.15 6.79
C ASP A 837 5.27 54.92 7.49
N LYS A 838 4.01 55.02 7.96
CA LYS A 838 3.35 53.94 8.69
C LYS A 838 2.97 52.80 7.75
N LEU A 839 2.60 53.09 6.50
CA LEU A 839 2.34 52.09 5.47
C LEU A 839 3.61 51.35 5.05
N ASN A 840 4.74 52.05 5.02
CA ASN A 840 6.07 51.45 4.79
C ASN A 840 6.49 50.55 5.95
N GLU A 841 6.16 50.89 7.20
CA GLU A 841 6.38 50.03 8.37
C GLU A 841 5.49 48.77 8.35
N VAL A 842 4.20 48.91 8.01
CA VAL A 842 3.19 47.84 8.06
C VAL A 842 3.29 46.87 6.88
N LEU A 843 3.61 47.36 5.67
CA LEU A 843 3.82 46.56 4.47
C LEU A 843 5.32 46.35 4.16
N ASP A 844 6.13 46.22 5.21
CA ASP A 844 7.53 45.81 5.13
C ASP A 844 7.61 44.31 4.79
N LEU A 845 7.82 44.01 3.51
CA LEU A 845 7.92 42.64 3.01
C LEU A 845 9.05 41.82 3.64
N GLU A 846 10.12 42.46 4.11
CA GLU A 846 11.23 41.74 4.74
C GLU A 846 10.91 41.31 6.16
N LYS A 847 10.18 42.14 6.92
CA LYS A 847 9.61 41.76 8.23
C LYS A 847 8.48 40.75 8.08
N MET A 848 7.54 40.98 7.16
CA MET A 848 6.39 40.10 6.92
C MET A 848 6.77 38.67 6.49
N SER A 849 7.99 38.48 5.96
CA SER A 849 8.51 37.19 5.51
C SER A 849 9.55 36.55 6.44
N GLN A 850 9.78 37.11 7.63
CA GLN A 850 10.61 36.48 8.67
C GLN A 850 9.83 35.38 9.41
N ILE A 851 10.54 34.31 9.77
CA ILE A 851 10.05 33.33 10.74
C ILE A 851 10.20 33.95 12.13
N LEU A 852 9.11 33.94 12.92
CA LEU A 852 9.16 34.31 14.33
C LEU A 852 9.82 33.17 15.13
N HIS A 853 10.75 33.53 16.02
CA HIS A 853 11.53 32.63 16.88
C HIS A 853 11.13 32.78 18.34
#